data_AF-A0A834K3T0-F1
#
_entry.id   AF-A0A834K3T0-F1
#
_cell.length_a   1.000
_cell.length_b   1.000
_cell.length_c   1.000
_cell.angle_alpha   90.00
_cell.angle_beta   90.00
_cell.angle_gamma   90.00
#
_symmetry.space_group_name_H-M   'P 1'
#
loop_
_entity.id
_entity.type
_entity.pdbx_description
1 polymer ?
#
loop_
_entity_poly.entity_id
_entity_poly.type
_entity_poly.pdbx_seq_one_letter_code
_entity_poly.pdbx_strand_id
1 'polypeptide(L)'
;MATKILLDEVRSNLKAIFLSAIKAVSPKRIIKDKVKLENETLYVENNSFLIGEKVYLVGFGKAVMNMAIELENILGNRLVKGIVSVPEISKDSIWTFDETSSFPNQKTTALQFQEGTVHNQPDNRSLNTTHDIIDLVESLTKTDTLIVLISGGGSALLYMPRPTIDSEDKIRLCKELQNSGADITEVNILRRKLSMVKGGGLARMAYPASIISLIISDIIDDPIDLIASGPTVYNPKSPEEVIAVLKKYNLFKTVESDLKYIITSTETFNDAPLLDSEKKFKHVNNIILANNMTAIEGARLEALRKKIVPIILQNNIKGDVHDVSLAYVHVTNLICLALNKTLTIEDFITSIDKSEIISLEAEKVKEIYSLIENVNHNGVVLIGAGEPTVKVTGTGKGGRNQELALYFSLDWLAKVKSNPLLAAYDVVIFSGGTDGQDGPTDAAGAFGYPAFAPMVYELLAILKSRRTQEIATFHSKKADKIADDVIPQDPCKRYLLSDYLKPISTKLTNQESNKITDEIDDIELLDIHEYEKKYKTELMIMEVERIIPENVLTENDSYNFFSRFMKGENLIKTGFTGTNVMDLHFIYIKKRDCMCEMNPKEEDLTVTSLDDHDLHIDPATIERHKSLRMQDFFKKDILDKAITRKIDIEKLNIKIIDENLRDPCCNKERKLPVIKTE
;
A
#
# COMPACT_ATOMS: atom_id res chain seq x y z
N MET A 1 4.65 -16.89 24.64
CA MET A 1 4.99 -17.90 23.62
C MET A 1 3.77 -18.28 22.75
N ALA A 2 2.62 -18.64 23.33
CA ALA A 2 1.40 -19.02 22.59
C ALA A 2 0.84 -17.91 21.65
N THR A 3 0.80 -16.65 22.10
CA THR A 3 0.31 -15.51 21.29
C THR A 3 1.19 -15.20 20.08
N LYS A 4 2.51 -15.36 20.22
CA LYS A 4 3.48 -15.19 19.11
C LYS A 4 3.32 -16.29 18.06
N ILE A 5 3.18 -17.54 18.51
CA ILE A 5 2.94 -18.70 17.62
C ILE A 5 1.66 -18.51 16.81
N LEU A 6 0.58 -18.02 17.43
CA LEU A 6 -0.68 -17.77 16.75
C LEU A 6 -0.57 -16.64 15.72
N LEU A 7 0.08 -15.52 16.07
CA LEU A 7 0.30 -14.42 15.13
C LEU A 7 1.15 -14.86 13.93
N ASP A 8 2.19 -15.66 14.15
CA ASP A 8 3.03 -16.22 13.08
C ASP A 8 2.23 -17.13 12.15
N GLU A 9 1.36 -17.97 12.70
CA GLU A 9 0.47 -18.83 11.92
C GLU A 9 -0.52 -18.01 11.08
N VAL A 10 -1.15 -16.99 11.68
CA VAL A 10 -2.09 -16.11 10.97
C VAL A 10 -1.39 -15.34 9.85
N ARG A 11 -0.21 -14.76 10.11
CA ARG A 11 0.60 -14.08 9.09
C ARG A 11 0.96 -15.03 7.95
N SER A 12 1.37 -16.25 8.27
CA SER A 12 1.69 -17.30 7.29
C SER A 12 0.47 -17.66 6.42
N ASN A 13 -0.71 -17.81 7.03
CA ASN A 13 -1.95 -18.10 6.32
C ASN A 13 -2.39 -16.96 5.40
N LEU A 14 -2.42 -15.73 5.91
CA LEU A 14 -2.78 -14.54 5.12
C LEU A 14 -1.80 -14.31 3.96
N LYS A 15 -0.49 -14.49 4.19
CA LYS A 15 0.52 -14.42 3.14
C LYS A 15 0.28 -15.45 2.04
N ALA A 16 -0.01 -16.70 2.40
CA ALA A 16 -0.31 -17.74 1.43
C ALA A 16 -1.61 -17.46 0.63
N ILE A 17 -2.65 -16.94 1.29
CA ILE A 17 -3.89 -16.49 0.63
C ILE A 17 -3.59 -15.40 -0.41
N PHE A 18 -2.80 -14.39 -0.04
CA PHE A 18 -2.39 -13.32 -0.94
C PHE A 18 -1.55 -13.83 -2.12
N LEU A 19 -0.57 -14.69 -1.88
CA LEU A 19 0.24 -15.29 -2.95
C LEU A 19 -0.60 -16.15 -3.90
N SER A 20 -1.63 -16.85 -3.40
CA SER A 20 -2.59 -17.57 -4.25
C SER A 20 -3.41 -16.62 -5.12
N ALA A 21 -3.82 -15.47 -4.57
CA ALA A 21 -4.50 -14.42 -5.33
C ALA A 21 -3.64 -13.90 -6.48
N ILE A 22 -2.37 -13.55 -6.22
CA ILE A 22 -1.40 -13.14 -7.24
C ILE A 22 -1.21 -14.23 -8.29
N LYS A 23 -1.07 -15.50 -7.85
CA LYS A 23 -0.93 -16.63 -8.77
C LYS A 23 -2.14 -16.84 -9.66
N ALA A 24 -3.35 -16.53 -9.20
CA ALA A 24 -4.57 -16.63 -9.99
C ALA A 24 -4.61 -15.59 -11.13
N VAL A 25 -3.98 -14.44 -10.93
CA VAL A 25 -3.87 -13.37 -11.94
C VAL A 25 -2.48 -13.31 -12.60
N SER A 26 -1.71 -14.39 -12.51
CA SER A 26 -0.44 -14.51 -13.22
C SER A 26 -0.70 -14.59 -14.73
N PRO A 27 -0.05 -13.77 -15.56
CA PRO A 27 -0.37 -13.70 -16.99
C PRO A 27 -0.13 -15.04 -17.71
N LYS A 28 0.93 -15.74 -17.31
CA LYS A 28 1.27 -17.09 -17.79
C LYS A 28 0.12 -18.08 -17.59
N ARG A 29 -0.43 -18.07 -16.38
CA ARG A 29 -1.54 -18.95 -16.00
C ARG A 29 -2.84 -18.55 -16.70
N ILE A 30 -3.15 -17.26 -16.72
CA ILE A 30 -4.34 -16.72 -17.38
C ILE A 30 -4.41 -17.17 -18.84
N ILE A 31 -3.32 -17.00 -19.59
CA ILE A 31 -3.29 -17.39 -21.01
C ILE A 31 -3.46 -18.90 -21.18
N LYS A 32 -2.75 -19.73 -20.39
CA LYS A 32 -2.89 -21.20 -20.47
C LYS A 32 -4.28 -21.71 -20.12
N ASP A 33 -4.90 -21.11 -19.11
CA ASP A 33 -6.19 -21.57 -18.61
C ASP A 33 -7.34 -21.08 -19.53
N LYS A 34 -7.22 -19.88 -20.11
CA LYS A 34 -8.33 -19.21 -20.81
C LYS A 34 -8.23 -19.17 -22.33
N VAL A 35 -7.04 -19.38 -22.92
CA VAL A 35 -6.83 -19.27 -24.37
C VAL A 35 -6.44 -20.63 -24.95
N LYS A 36 -7.16 -21.06 -25.99
CA LYS A 36 -6.86 -22.29 -26.72
C LYS A 36 -7.00 -22.06 -28.21
N LEU A 37 -6.17 -22.72 -28.99
CA LEU A 37 -6.26 -22.72 -30.45
C LEU A 37 -6.61 -24.14 -30.92
N GLU A 38 -7.74 -24.28 -31.61
CA GLU A 38 -8.09 -25.52 -32.30
C GLU A 38 -8.35 -25.19 -33.78
N ASN A 39 -7.58 -25.82 -34.67
CA ASN A 39 -7.59 -25.57 -36.11
C ASN A 39 -7.35 -24.08 -36.45
N GLU A 40 -8.41 -23.36 -36.84
CA GLU A 40 -8.43 -21.94 -37.22
C GLU A 40 -9.24 -21.09 -36.23
N THR A 41 -9.68 -21.68 -35.12
CA THR A 41 -10.53 -21.00 -34.13
C THR A 41 -9.76 -20.78 -32.84
N LEU A 42 -9.61 -19.52 -32.46
CA LEU A 42 -9.08 -19.10 -31.17
C LEU A 42 -10.23 -19.03 -30.16
N TYR A 43 -10.20 -19.91 -29.17
CA TYR A 43 -11.13 -19.89 -28.04
C TYR A 43 -10.54 -19.05 -26.92
N VAL A 44 -11.32 -18.09 -26.44
CA VAL A 44 -11.00 -17.24 -25.30
C VAL A 44 -12.18 -17.28 -24.33
N GLU A 45 -12.03 -18.04 -23.25
CA GLU A 45 -13.12 -18.40 -22.34
C GLU A 45 -14.35 -18.96 -23.08
N ASN A 46 -15.47 -18.21 -23.07
CA ASN A 46 -16.73 -18.59 -23.70
C ASN A 46 -16.87 -18.04 -25.14
N ASN A 47 -15.85 -17.34 -25.64
CA ASN A 47 -15.85 -16.74 -26.97
C ASN A 47 -14.98 -17.54 -27.93
N SER A 48 -15.34 -17.54 -29.21
CA SER A 48 -14.58 -18.20 -30.27
C SER A 48 -14.42 -17.26 -31.46
N PHE A 49 -13.20 -17.15 -31.97
CA PHE A 49 -12.87 -16.25 -33.08
C PHE A 49 -12.20 -17.03 -34.18
N LEU A 50 -12.72 -16.92 -35.40
CA LEU A 50 -12.01 -17.39 -36.58
C LEU A 50 -10.82 -16.45 -36.82
N ILE A 51 -9.61 -17.00 -36.81
CA ILE A 51 -8.38 -16.23 -37.01
C ILE A 51 -7.81 -16.49 -38.41
N GLY A 52 -7.16 -15.48 -38.98
CA GLY A 52 -6.48 -15.60 -40.27
C GLY A 52 -5.31 -16.60 -40.24
N GLU A 53 -4.78 -16.92 -41.42
CA GLU A 53 -3.53 -17.69 -41.53
C GLU A 53 -2.35 -16.95 -40.91
N LYS A 54 -2.35 -15.61 -41.03
CA LYS A 54 -1.35 -14.71 -40.48
C LYS A 54 -1.90 -13.96 -39.27
N VAL A 55 -1.24 -14.14 -38.15
CA VAL A 55 -1.55 -13.47 -36.89
C VAL A 55 -0.41 -12.53 -36.52
N TYR A 56 -0.76 -11.33 -36.09
CA TYR A 56 0.16 -10.32 -35.58
C TYR A 56 -0.18 -9.99 -34.15
N LEU A 57 0.82 -9.56 -33.38
CA LEU A 57 0.67 -9.30 -31.96
C LEU A 57 1.22 -7.92 -31.61
N VAL A 58 0.46 -7.15 -30.84
CA VAL A 58 0.93 -5.91 -30.22
C VAL A 58 0.64 -5.98 -28.74
N GLY A 59 1.61 -5.73 -27.89
CA GLY A 59 1.42 -5.71 -26.44
C GLY A 59 1.94 -4.44 -25.80
N PHE A 60 1.24 -3.91 -24.80
CA PHE A 60 1.72 -2.79 -23.98
C PHE A 60 1.20 -2.87 -22.54
N GLY A 61 2.11 -2.82 -21.56
CA GLY A 61 1.78 -2.81 -20.13
C GLY A 61 2.76 -3.60 -19.26
N LYS A 62 2.52 -3.63 -17.95
CA LYS A 62 3.35 -4.35 -16.96
C LYS A 62 3.32 -5.88 -17.13
N ALA A 63 2.19 -6.43 -17.57
CA ALA A 63 1.94 -7.87 -17.58
C ALA A 63 2.06 -8.52 -18.98
N VAL A 64 2.15 -7.72 -20.04
CA VAL A 64 2.01 -8.21 -21.42
C VAL A 64 3.16 -9.09 -21.89
N MET A 65 4.33 -9.01 -21.26
CA MET A 65 5.49 -9.82 -21.61
C MET A 65 5.18 -11.32 -21.54
N ASN A 66 4.73 -11.77 -20.37
CA ASN A 66 4.39 -13.17 -20.13
C ASN A 66 3.12 -13.59 -20.88
N MET A 67 2.21 -12.65 -21.16
CA MET A 67 1.06 -12.92 -22.03
C MET A 67 1.51 -13.25 -23.45
N ALA A 68 2.43 -12.45 -24.00
CA ALA A 68 2.92 -12.61 -25.37
C ALA A 68 3.69 -13.92 -25.56
N ILE A 69 4.56 -14.26 -24.60
CA ILE A 69 5.34 -15.51 -24.64
C ILE A 69 4.41 -16.73 -24.69
N GLU A 70 3.38 -16.77 -23.83
CA GLU A 70 2.47 -17.92 -23.82
C GLU A 70 1.53 -17.94 -25.03
N LEU A 71 1.19 -16.78 -25.60
CA LEU A 71 0.45 -16.74 -26.86
C LEU A 71 1.30 -17.18 -28.06
N GLU A 72 2.59 -16.84 -28.11
CA GLU A 72 3.49 -17.37 -29.13
C GLU A 72 3.52 -18.91 -29.09
N ASN A 73 3.56 -19.50 -27.89
CA ASN A 73 3.48 -20.96 -27.72
C ASN A 73 2.17 -21.55 -28.27
N ILE A 74 1.04 -20.86 -28.09
CA ILE A 74 -0.28 -21.31 -28.56
C ILE A 74 -0.43 -21.14 -30.07
N LEU A 75 0.02 -20.00 -30.61
CA LEU A 75 -0.16 -19.64 -32.02
C LEU A 75 0.87 -20.33 -32.94
N GLY A 76 2.05 -20.66 -32.40
CA GLY A 76 3.15 -21.26 -33.14
C GLY A 76 3.48 -20.47 -34.42
N ASN A 77 3.60 -21.18 -35.53
CA ASN A 77 3.98 -20.60 -36.83
C ASN A 77 2.94 -19.64 -37.43
N ARG A 78 1.73 -19.52 -36.86
CA ARG A 78 0.75 -18.53 -37.30
C ARG A 78 1.12 -17.12 -36.87
N LEU A 79 1.89 -16.97 -35.79
CA LEU A 79 2.38 -15.67 -35.34
C LEU A 79 3.52 -15.20 -36.25
N VAL A 80 3.25 -14.20 -37.08
CA VAL A 80 4.19 -13.68 -38.07
C VAL A 80 5.17 -12.69 -37.45
N LYS A 81 4.65 -11.76 -36.65
CA LYS A 81 5.44 -10.73 -35.96
C LYS A 81 4.68 -10.22 -34.75
N GLY A 82 5.38 -10.00 -33.64
CA GLY A 82 4.85 -9.33 -32.47
C GLY A 82 5.76 -8.22 -31.95
N ILE A 83 5.19 -7.11 -31.51
CA ILE A 83 5.92 -6.00 -30.87
C ILE A 83 5.31 -5.76 -29.48
N VAL A 84 6.14 -5.81 -28.44
CA VAL A 84 5.69 -5.78 -27.05
C VAL A 84 6.45 -4.70 -26.28
N SER A 85 5.73 -3.63 -25.91
CA SER A 85 6.20 -2.51 -25.09
C SER A 85 6.04 -2.82 -23.60
N VAL A 86 7.16 -2.91 -22.87
CA VAL A 86 7.21 -3.27 -21.44
C VAL A 86 7.88 -2.18 -20.62
N PRO A 87 7.56 -2.03 -19.33
CA PRO A 87 8.25 -1.06 -18.48
C PRO A 87 9.76 -1.34 -18.44
N GLU A 88 10.57 -0.35 -18.09
CA GLU A 88 11.97 -0.59 -17.72
C GLU A 88 12.01 -1.51 -16.50
N ILE A 89 12.54 -2.71 -16.68
CA ILE A 89 12.73 -3.68 -15.61
C ILE A 89 14.25 -3.79 -15.41
N SER A 90 14.75 -3.56 -14.20
CA SER A 90 16.16 -3.81 -13.92
C SER A 90 16.48 -5.25 -14.30
N LYS A 91 17.58 -5.48 -15.03
CA LYS A 91 17.92 -6.80 -15.58
C LYS A 91 17.76 -7.90 -14.51
N ASP A 92 18.15 -7.64 -13.27
CA ASP A 92 18.05 -8.55 -12.11
C ASP A 92 16.61 -9.01 -11.75
N SER A 93 15.60 -8.22 -12.07
CA SER A 93 14.18 -8.52 -11.75
C SER A 93 13.51 -9.42 -12.79
N ILE A 94 14.05 -9.49 -14.01
CA ILE A 94 13.57 -10.40 -15.07
C ILE A 94 14.01 -11.85 -14.78
N TRP A 95 15.19 -12.03 -14.15
CA TRP A 95 15.82 -13.34 -13.94
C TRP A 95 15.31 -14.11 -12.72
N THR A 96 14.44 -13.52 -11.89
CA THR A 96 14.09 -14.09 -10.57
C THR A 96 12.70 -14.74 -10.49
N PHE A 97 11.82 -14.58 -11.50
CA PHE A 97 10.44 -15.08 -11.43
C PHE A 97 10.06 -16.21 -12.40
N ASP A 98 10.96 -16.66 -13.27
CA ASP A 98 10.77 -17.92 -14.00
C ASP A 98 12.13 -18.56 -14.29
N GLU A 99 12.19 -19.90 -14.17
CA GLU A 99 13.32 -20.72 -14.59
C GLU A 99 13.81 -20.26 -15.96
N THR A 100 15.11 -20.05 -16.10
CA THR A 100 15.83 -19.66 -17.33
C THR A 100 15.55 -20.55 -18.55
N SER A 101 14.72 -21.58 -18.41
CA SER A 101 14.22 -22.53 -19.42
C SER A 101 12.99 -22.03 -20.20
N SER A 102 12.25 -21.02 -19.71
CA SER A 102 10.98 -20.56 -20.33
C SER A 102 11.13 -19.38 -21.30
N PHE A 103 12.32 -18.81 -21.44
CA PHE A 103 12.56 -17.71 -22.38
C PHE A 103 12.70 -18.25 -23.80
N PRO A 104 11.95 -17.71 -24.78
CA PRO A 104 12.09 -18.15 -26.15
C PRO A 104 13.50 -17.83 -26.66
N ASN A 105 14.07 -18.78 -27.39
CA ASN A 105 15.41 -18.66 -27.95
C ASN A 105 15.40 -17.44 -28.90
N GLN A 106 16.26 -16.43 -28.66
CA GLN A 106 16.28 -15.16 -29.40
C GLN A 106 16.44 -15.33 -30.94
N LYS A 107 16.83 -16.52 -31.40
CA LYS A 107 16.97 -16.85 -32.82
C LYS A 107 15.69 -17.34 -33.51
N THR A 108 14.62 -17.65 -32.77
CA THR A 108 13.41 -18.28 -33.34
C THR A 108 12.09 -17.61 -32.94
N THR A 109 12.11 -16.62 -32.05
CA THR A 109 10.89 -15.90 -31.65
C THR A 109 10.43 -14.90 -32.71
N ALA A 110 9.13 -14.80 -32.91
CA ALA A 110 8.47 -13.76 -33.68
C ALA A 110 8.25 -12.48 -32.87
N LEU A 111 8.54 -12.50 -31.56
CA LEU A 111 8.32 -11.39 -30.63
C LEU A 111 9.54 -10.48 -30.51
N GLN A 112 9.27 -9.17 -30.52
CA GLN A 112 10.22 -8.11 -30.24
C GLN A 112 9.80 -7.38 -28.97
N PHE A 113 10.58 -7.53 -27.90
CA PHE A 113 10.37 -6.81 -26.65
C PHE A 113 11.16 -5.50 -26.67
N GLN A 114 10.49 -4.40 -26.33
CA GLN A 114 11.10 -3.07 -26.22
C GLN A 114 10.75 -2.49 -24.86
N GLU A 115 11.78 -2.13 -24.09
CA GLU A 115 11.61 -1.48 -22.80
C GLU A 115 11.37 0.02 -22.98
N GLY A 116 10.49 0.58 -22.16
CA GLY A 116 10.24 2.01 -22.12
C GLY A 116 9.60 2.44 -20.82
N THR A 117 9.39 3.75 -20.68
CA THR A 117 8.86 4.43 -19.49
C THR A 117 9.78 4.39 -18.27
N VAL A 118 9.88 5.54 -17.60
CA VAL A 118 10.55 5.70 -16.31
C VAL A 118 9.52 6.24 -15.33
N HIS A 119 9.38 5.62 -14.15
CA HIS A 119 8.35 5.98 -13.15
C HIS A 119 6.93 6.06 -13.72
N ASN A 120 6.55 5.14 -14.61
CA ASN A 120 5.24 5.10 -15.27
C ASN A 120 4.91 6.37 -16.09
N GLN A 121 5.93 7.08 -16.58
CA GLN A 121 5.81 8.22 -17.48
C GLN A 121 6.33 7.86 -18.88
N PRO A 122 5.68 8.35 -19.97
CA PRO A 122 6.19 8.16 -21.32
C PRO A 122 7.61 8.70 -21.50
N ASP A 123 8.42 8.00 -22.30
CA ASP A 123 9.77 8.38 -22.71
C ASP A 123 9.99 8.15 -24.23
N ASN A 124 11.16 8.56 -24.74
CA ASN A 124 11.50 8.39 -26.16
C ASN A 124 11.50 6.92 -26.60
N ARG A 125 11.80 5.97 -25.71
CA ARG A 125 11.75 4.54 -26.03
C ARG A 125 10.32 4.08 -26.30
N SER A 126 9.37 4.47 -25.42
CA SER A 126 7.95 4.18 -25.61
C SER A 126 7.37 4.85 -26.86
N LEU A 127 7.86 6.05 -27.22
CA LEU A 127 7.50 6.74 -28.47
C LEU A 127 7.98 5.96 -29.70
N ASN A 128 9.25 5.57 -29.73
CA ASN A 128 9.83 4.78 -30.82
C ASN A 128 9.14 3.41 -30.96
N THR A 129 8.89 2.73 -29.83
CA THR A 129 8.14 1.47 -29.83
C THR A 129 6.74 1.65 -30.42
N THR A 130 6.08 2.77 -30.10
CA THR A 130 4.75 3.06 -30.62
C THR A 130 4.79 3.37 -32.12
N HIS A 131 5.86 3.98 -32.64
CA HIS A 131 6.06 4.11 -34.09
C HIS A 131 6.14 2.75 -34.78
N ASP A 132 6.96 1.83 -34.27
CA ASP A 132 7.07 0.49 -34.85
C ASP A 132 5.74 -0.29 -34.80
N ILE A 133 4.95 -0.08 -33.74
CA ILE A 133 3.59 -0.61 -33.62
C ILE A 133 2.68 -0.04 -34.70
N ILE A 134 2.71 1.28 -34.95
CA ILE A 134 1.90 1.93 -35.98
C ILE A 134 2.24 1.37 -37.36
N ASP A 135 3.54 1.33 -37.69
CA ASP A 135 4.02 0.79 -38.98
C ASP A 135 3.56 -0.66 -39.19
N LEU A 136 3.55 -1.47 -38.12
CA LEU A 136 3.04 -2.83 -38.17
C LEU A 136 1.53 -2.85 -38.45
N VAL A 137 0.73 -2.12 -37.68
CA VAL A 137 -0.73 -2.22 -37.78
C VAL A 137 -1.28 -1.60 -39.08
N GLU A 138 -0.65 -0.55 -39.61
CA GLU A 138 -1.06 0.06 -40.89
C GLU A 138 -0.78 -0.85 -42.09
N SER A 139 0.14 -1.82 -41.96
CA SER A 139 0.44 -2.78 -43.02
C SER A 139 -0.58 -3.93 -43.13
N LEU A 140 -1.49 -4.05 -42.16
CA LEU A 140 -2.40 -5.19 -42.04
C LEU A 140 -3.56 -5.12 -43.04
N THR A 141 -4.04 -6.29 -43.42
CA THR A 141 -5.11 -6.47 -44.41
C THR A 141 -6.30 -7.23 -43.81
N LYS A 142 -7.40 -7.33 -44.57
CA LYS A 142 -8.64 -7.99 -44.15
C LYS A 142 -8.50 -9.49 -43.86
N THR A 143 -7.42 -10.12 -44.34
CA THR A 143 -7.14 -11.55 -44.10
C THR A 143 -6.31 -11.78 -42.84
N ASP A 144 -5.82 -10.70 -42.23
CA ASP A 144 -4.96 -10.76 -41.06
C ASP A 144 -5.79 -10.63 -39.77
N THR A 145 -5.26 -11.22 -38.70
CA THR A 145 -5.77 -11.04 -37.34
C THR A 145 -4.71 -10.38 -36.47
N LEU A 146 -5.08 -9.30 -35.80
CA LEU A 146 -4.27 -8.61 -34.81
C LEU A 146 -4.74 -8.99 -33.40
N ILE A 147 -3.84 -9.53 -32.59
CA ILE A 147 -4.06 -9.73 -31.16
C ILE A 147 -3.42 -8.56 -30.41
N VAL A 148 -4.20 -7.86 -29.59
CA VAL A 148 -3.73 -6.71 -28.80
C VAL A 148 -3.71 -7.07 -27.32
N LEU A 149 -2.55 -7.08 -26.69
CA LEU A 149 -2.38 -7.37 -25.26
C LEU A 149 -2.31 -6.06 -24.49
N ILE A 150 -3.19 -5.91 -23.50
CA ILE A 150 -3.30 -4.68 -22.71
C ILE A 150 -3.21 -5.04 -21.23
N SER A 151 -2.37 -4.32 -20.49
CA SER A 151 -2.39 -4.35 -19.03
C SER A 151 -2.02 -2.99 -18.44
N GLY A 152 -1.99 -2.91 -17.11
CA GLY A 152 -1.63 -1.69 -16.38
C GLY A 152 -0.35 -1.03 -16.86
N GLY A 153 -0.31 0.30 -16.84
CA GLY A 153 0.79 1.10 -17.40
C GLY A 153 0.73 1.33 -18.92
N GLY A 154 -0.23 0.71 -19.62
CA GLY A 154 -0.38 0.83 -21.09
C GLY A 154 -0.51 2.27 -21.61
N SER A 155 -1.07 3.20 -20.82
CA SER A 155 -1.18 4.61 -21.19
C SER A 155 0.18 5.29 -21.41
N ALA A 156 1.22 4.87 -20.68
CA ALA A 156 2.58 5.37 -20.83
C ALA A 156 3.37 4.60 -21.89
N LEU A 157 3.15 3.29 -22.00
CA LEU A 157 3.87 2.39 -22.91
C LEU A 157 3.39 2.44 -24.37
N LEU A 158 2.14 2.83 -24.61
CA LEU A 158 1.57 3.11 -25.94
C LEU A 158 1.38 4.62 -26.11
N TYR A 159 2.46 5.32 -26.43
CA TYR A 159 2.53 6.77 -26.46
C TYR A 159 2.84 7.31 -27.86
N MET A 160 1.81 7.89 -28.49
CA MET A 160 1.95 8.67 -29.73
C MET A 160 1.21 10.01 -29.62
N PRO A 161 1.90 11.16 -29.55
CA PRO A 161 1.29 12.48 -29.74
C PRO A 161 0.76 12.64 -31.18
N ARG A 162 -0.08 13.63 -31.44
CA ARG A 162 -0.47 13.97 -32.82
C ARG A 162 0.70 14.65 -33.55
N PRO A 163 0.83 14.55 -34.88
CA PRO A 163 2.03 15.03 -35.58
C PRO A 163 2.33 16.53 -35.43
N THR A 164 1.30 17.35 -35.16
CA THR A 164 1.44 18.80 -35.00
C THR A 164 1.73 19.24 -33.57
N ILE A 165 1.93 18.32 -32.62
CA ILE A 165 2.31 18.65 -31.24
C ILE A 165 3.63 18.01 -30.87
N ASP A 166 4.45 18.77 -30.15
CA ASP A 166 5.61 18.20 -29.49
C ASP A 166 5.18 17.19 -28.42
N SER A 167 5.94 16.11 -28.31
CA SER A 167 5.87 15.14 -27.22
C SER A 167 5.96 15.82 -25.85
N GLU A 168 6.81 16.85 -25.71
CA GLU A 168 6.98 17.60 -24.47
C GLU A 168 5.74 18.40 -24.11
N ASP A 169 5.10 19.07 -25.09
CA ASP A 169 3.88 19.85 -24.87
C ASP A 169 2.73 18.99 -24.34
N LYS A 170 2.56 17.80 -24.92
CA LYS A 170 1.53 16.84 -24.45
C LYS A 170 1.80 16.38 -23.02
N ILE A 171 3.05 16.06 -22.70
CA ILE A 171 3.44 15.63 -21.34
C ILE A 171 3.22 16.78 -20.36
N ARG A 172 3.64 18.01 -20.72
CA ARG A 172 3.49 19.21 -19.89
C ARG A 172 2.02 19.47 -19.56
N LEU A 173 1.14 19.58 -20.56
CA LEU A 173 -0.27 19.91 -20.30
C LEU A 173 -0.99 18.81 -19.51
N CYS A 174 -0.68 17.53 -19.75
CA CYS A 174 -1.24 16.44 -18.94
C CYS A 174 -0.78 16.53 -17.47
N LYS A 175 0.49 16.87 -17.23
CA LYS A 175 1.03 17.08 -15.87
C LYS A 175 0.42 18.29 -15.18
N GLU A 176 0.26 19.42 -15.88
CA GLU A 176 -0.40 20.62 -15.36
C GLU A 176 -1.84 20.32 -14.94
N LEU A 177 -2.59 19.59 -15.76
CA LEU A 177 -3.96 19.17 -15.45
C LEU A 177 -4.00 18.25 -14.22
N GLN A 178 -3.11 17.26 -14.16
CA GLN A 178 -3.00 16.36 -13.01
C GLN A 178 -2.63 17.13 -11.72
N ASN A 179 -1.65 18.03 -11.78
CA ASN A 179 -1.21 18.87 -10.65
C ASN A 179 -2.30 19.84 -10.18
N SER A 180 -3.27 20.15 -11.05
CA SER A 180 -4.43 20.98 -10.69
C SER A 180 -5.52 20.20 -9.96
N GLY A 181 -5.32 18.91 -9.68
CA GLY A 181 -6.29 18.04 -8.99
C GLY A 181 -7.39 17.50 -9.90
N ALA A 182 -7.12 17.37 -11.20
CA ALA A 182 -8.02 16.67 -12.13
C ALA A 182 -8.08 15.18 -11.83
N ASP A 183 -9.29 14.62 -11.87
CA ASP A 183 -9.44 13.17 -11.73
C ASP A 183 -8.93 12.42 -12.98
N ILE A 184 -8.76 11.11 -12.86
CA ILE A 184 -8.21 10.29 -13.95
C ILE A 184 -9.09 10.31 -15.21
N THR A 185 -10.40 10.45 -15.06
CA THR A 185 -11.35 10.52 -16.17
C THR A 185 -11.13 11.80 -16.96
N GLU A 186 -11.00 12.92 -16.26
CA GLU A 186 -10.70 14.24 -16.82
C GLU A 186 -9.34 14.29 -17.53
N VAL A 187 -8.31 13.70 -16.90
CA VAL A 187 -6.99 13.57 -17.53
C VAL A 187 -7.06 12.69 -18.79
N ASN A 188 -7.83 11.61 -18.76
CA ASN A 188 -7.97 10.71 -19.91
C ASN A 188 -8.74 11.34 -21.08
N ILE A 189 -9.72 12.22 -20.83
CA ILE A 189 -10.37 13.03 -21.86
C ILE A 189 -9.33 13.81 -22.67
N LEU A 190 -8.42 14.52 -21.99
CA LEU A 190 -7.33 15.25 -22.63
C LEU A 190 -6.35 14.30 -23.34
N ARG A 191 -5.90 13.23 -22.68
CA ARG A 191 -4.94 12.26 -23.23
C ARG A 191 -5.43 11.64 -24.54
N ARG A 192 -6.71 11.31 -24.64
CA ARG A 192 -7.33 10.77 -25.86
C ARG A 192 -7.31 11.78 -27.00
N LYS A 193 -7.62 13.06 -26.71
CA LYS A 193 -7.63 14.13 -27.72
C LYS A 193 -6.25 14.36 -28.33
N LEU A 194 -5.22 14.38 -27.48
CA LEU A 194 -3.83 14.66 -27.85
C LEU A 194 -3.07 13.43 -28.39
N SER A 195 -3.74 12.33 -28.74
CA SER A 195 -3.06 11.09 -29.13
C SER A 195 -3.61 10.48 -30.41
N MET A 196 -2.69 9.94 -31.23
CA MET A 196 -3.04 9.19 -32.44
C MET A 196 -3.60 7.80 -32.13
N VAL A 197 -3.05 7.11 -31.13
CA VAL A 197 -3.35 5.69 -30.85
C VAL A 197 -4.45 5.47 -29.81
N LYS A 198 -4.70 6.43 -28.93
CA LYS A 198 -5.73 6.34 -27.86
C LYS A 198 -7.14 6.65 -28.37
N GLY A 199 -8.17 6.26 -27.63
CA GLY A 199 -9.57 6.50 -28.00
C GLY A 199 -9.95 5.88 -29.34
N GLY A 200 -9.55 4.63 -29.55
CA GLY A 200 -9.82 3.84 -30.76
C GLY A 200 -8.82 4.06 -31.88
N GLY A 201 -7.74 4.81 -31.64
CA GLY A 201 -6.77 5.16 -32.67
C GLY A 201 -6.08 3.95 -33.28
N LEU A 202 -5.62 3.03 -32.43
CA LEU A 202 -5.02 1.76 -32.85
C LEU A 202 -6.02 0.91 -33.66
N ALA A 203 -7.27 0.84 -33.22
CA ALA A 203 -8.31 0.11 -33.95
C ALA A 203 -8.60 0.68 -35.35
N ARG A 204 -8.50 2.00 -35.53
CA ARG A 204 -8.67 2.64 -36.85
C ARG A 204 -7.49 2.34 -37.77
N MET A 205 -6.27 2.42 -37.25
CA MET A 205 -5.04 2.16 -38.03
C MET A 205 -4.95 0.71 -38.50
N ALA A 206 -5.43 -0.24 -37.68
CA ALA A 206 -5.42 -1.66 -38.03
C ALA A 206 -6.54 -2.08 -38.99
N TYR A 207 -7.55 -1.23 -39.27
CA TYR A 207 -8.62 -1.56 -40.20
C TYR A 207 -8.05 -1.68 -41.63
N PRO A 208 -8.33 -2.77 -42.38
CA PRO A 208 -9.47 -3.68 -42.25
C PRO A 208 -9.21 -5.01 -41.52
N ALA A 209 -8.09 -5.19 -40.81
CA ALA A 209 -7.81 -6.41 -40.08
C ALA A 209 -8.78 -6.64 -38.91
N SER A 210 -8.99 -7.90 -38.56
CA SER A 210 -9.75 -8.29 -37.36
C SER A 210 -8.90 -8.09 -36.10
N ILE A 211 -9.49 -7.61 -35.00
CA ILE A 211 -8.78 -7.34 -33.75
C ILE A 211 -9.39 -8.14 -32.60
N ILE A 212 -8.53 -8.80 -31.83
CA ILE A 212 -8.88 -9.48 -30.57
C ILE A 212 -8.00 -8.87 -29.47
N SER A 213 -8.58 -8.04 -28.62
CA SER A 213 -7.89 -7.44 -27.49
C SER A 213 -8.05 -8.29 -26.23
N LEU A 214 -6.94 -8.65 -25.61
CA LEU A 214 -6.86 -9.45 -24.39
C LEU A 214 -6.32 -8.58 -23.26
N ILE A 215 -7.14 -8.37 -22.22
CA ILE A 215 -6.93 -7.29 -21.25
C ILE A 215 -6.80 -7.87 -19.83
N ILE A 216 -5.75 -7.47 -19.10
CA ILE A 216 -5.69 -7.59 -17.65
C ILE A 216 -5.95 -6.20 -17.07
N SER A 217 -7.08 -6.06 -16.37
CA SER A 217 -7.55 -4.77 -15.86
C SER A 217 -6.92 -4.41 -14.53
N ASP A 218 -6.37 -3.21 -14.44
CA ASP A 218 -5.88 -2.56 -13.22
C ASP A 218 -6.75 -1.38 -12.79
N ILE A 219 -8.02 -1.34 -13.22
CA ILE A 219 -8.96 -0.26 -12.91
C ILE A 219 -10.24 -0.87 -12.31
N ILE A 220 -10.75 -0.22 -11.25
CA ILE A 220 -12.04 -0.59 -10.62
C ILE A 220 -13.15 -0.62 -11.66
N ASP A 221 -14.02 -1.65 -11.59
CA ASP A 221 -15.16 -1.91 -12.47
C ASP A 221 -14.82 -2.15 -13.96
N ASP A 222 -13.54 -2.31 -14.28
CA ASP A 222 -13.00 -2.66 -15.60
C ASP A 222 -13.51 -1.82 -16.82
N PRO A 223 -13.59 -0.48 -16.74
CA PRO A 223 -14.01 0.36 -17.85
C PRO A 223 -13.00 0.33 -19.00
N ILE A 224 -13.29 -0.46 -20.03
CA ILE A 224 -12.38 -0.74 -21.17
C ILE A 224 -11.93 0.54 -21.89
N ASP A 225 -12.74 1.59 -21.92
CA ASP A 225 -12.42 2.88 -22.54
C ASP A 225 -11.39 3.71 -21.74
N LEU A 226 -11.21 3.41 -20.44
CA LEU A 226 -10.21 4.01 -19.57
C LEU A 226 -8.92 3.18 -19.51
N ILE A 227 -9.01 1.85 -19.64
CA ILE A 227 -7.83 0.97 -19.66
C ILE A 227 -6.93 1.34 -20.84
N ALA A 228 -5.67 1.71 -20.55
CA ALA A 228 -4.71 2.27 -21.51
C ALA A 228 -5.26 3.45 -22.35
N SER A 229 -6.27 4.17 -21.86
CA SER A 229 -7.04 5.19 -22.60
C SER A 229 -7.77 4.66 -23.85
N GLY A 230 -8.20 3.40 -23.82
CA GLY A 230 -9.07 2.77 -24.81
C GLY A 230 -8.54 2.79 -26.24
N PRO A 231 -7.34 2.28 -26.55
CA PRO A 231 -6.78 2.31 -27.92
C PRO A 231 -7.60 1.51 -28.94
N THR A 232 -8.38 0.54 -28.46
CA THR A 232 -9.25 -0.34 -29.25
C THR A 232 -10.75 -0.09 -29.02
N VAL A 233 -11.09 0.99 -28.32
CA VAL A 233 -12.48 1.36 -27.99
C VAL A 233 -12.84 2.68 -28.66
N TYR A 234 -14.00 2.74 -29.31
CA TYR A 234 -14.46 3.96 -29.94
C TYR A 234 -14.63 5.10 -28.92
N ASN A 235 -14.08 6.26 -29.24
CA ASN A 235 -14.31 7.50 -28.51
C ASN A 235 -14.42 8.65 -29.51
N PRO A 236 -15.44 9.53 -29.40
CA PRO A 236 -15.68 10.63 -30.34
C PRO A 236 -14.69 11.79 -30.20
N LYS A 237 -13.88 11.84 -29.12
CA LYS A 237 -12.90 12.90 -28.83
C LYS A 237 -13.49 14.32 -28.95
N SER A 238 -14.65 14.54 -28.32
CA SER A 238 -15.40 15.81 -28.37
C SER A 238 -14.53 16.99 -27.91
N PRO A 239 -14.36 18.04 -28.75
CA PRO A 239 -13.70 19.27 -28.35
C PRO A 239 -14.35 19.93 -27.13
N GLU A 240 -15.68 19.91 -27.08
CA GLU A 240 -16.48 20.55 -26.04
C GLU A 240 -16.13 19.98 -24.66
N GLU A 241 -16.01 18.65 -24.57
CA GLU A 241 -15.64 17.93 -23.35
C GLU A 241 -14.24 18.32 -22.86
N VAL A 242 -13.25 18.31 -23.76
CA VAL A 242 -11.86 18.68 -23.43
C VAL A 242 -11.75 20.14 -23.00
N ILE A 243 -12.44 21.04 -23.70
CA ILE A 243 -12.47 22.47 -23.38
C ILE A 243 -13.12 22.70 -22.02
N ALA A 244 -14.21 21.99 -21.70
CA ALA A 244 -14.87 22.08 -20.40
C ALA A 244 -13.92 21.69 -19.25
N VAL A 245 -13.21 20.57 -19.41
CA VAL A 245 -12.20 20.11 -18.44
C VAL A 245 -11.09 21.16 -18.26
N LEU A 246 -10.49 21.64 -19.35
CA LEU A 246 -9.40 22.63 -19.25
C LEU A 246 -9.87 23.97 -18.68
N LYS A 247 -11.13 24.36 -18.89
CA LYS A 247 -11.71 25.57 -18.28
C LYS A 247 -11.96 25.39 -16.78
N LYS A 248 -12.43 24.21 -16.34
CA LYS A 248 -12.63 23.89 -14.91
C LYS A 248 -11.36 24.15 -14.09
N TYR A 249 -10.20 23.85 -14.65
CA TYR A 249 -8.88 24.04 -14.01
C TYR A 249 -8.14 25.32 -14.43
N ASN A 250 -8.79 26.26 -15.12
CA ASN A 250 -8.19 27.52 -15.62
C ASN A 250 -7.00 27.35 -16.59
N LEU A 251 -6.78 26.15 -17.12
CA LEU A 251 -5.65 25.85 -18.02
C LEU A 251 -5.94 26.24 -19.47
N PHE A 252 -7.20 26.28 -19.91
CA PHE A 252 -7.54 26.56 -21.31
C PHE A 252 -6.96 27.88 -21.86
N LYS A 253 -6.76 28.88 -20.99
CA LYS A 253 -6.18 30.18 -21.37
C LYS A 253 -4.68 30.11 -21.63
N THR A 254 -3.99 29.15 -21.00
CA THR A 254 -2.53 28.94 -21.12
C THR A 254 -2.15 28.15 -22.37
N VAL A 255 -3.13 27.54 -23.03
CA VAL A 255 -2.90 26.73 -24.22
C VAL A 255 -2.81 27.63 -25.46
N GLU A 256 -1.68 27.54 -26.16
CA GLU A 256 -1.35 28.34 -27.34
C GLU A 256 -1.19 27.49 -28.61
N SER A 257 -1.06 28.17 -29.75
CA SER A 257 -0.65 27.62 -31.05
C SER A 257 -1.33 26.30 -31.47
N ASP A 258 -0.55 25.28 -31.82
CA ASP A 258 -0.97 24.02 -32.40
C ASP A 258 -1.77 23.16 -31.42
N LEU A 259 -1.45 23.29 -30.13
CA LEU A 259 -2.16 22.60 -29.06
C LEU A 259 -3.60 23.10 -28.96
N LYS A 260 -3.80 24.42 -29.06
CA LYS A 260 -5.13 25.03 -29.08
C LYS A 260 -5.93 24.58 -30.30
N TYR A 261 -5.29 24.58 -31.47
CA TYR A 261 -5.91 24.08 -32.70
C TYR A 261 -6.42 22.65 -32.54
N ILE A 262 -5.57 21.72 -32.08
CA ILE A 262 -5.95 20.32 -31.87
C ILE A 262 -7.12 20.18 -30.89
N ILE A 263 -7.06 20.86 -29.74
CA ILE A 263 -8.11 20.79 -28.73
C ILE A 263 -9.46 21.24 -29.29
N THR A 264 -9.47 22.29 -30.11
CA THR A 264 -10.69 22.84 -30.72
C THR A 264 -11.16 22.11 -32.00
N SER A 265 -10.30 21.28 -32.61
CA SER A 265 -10.61 20.61 -33.88
C SER A 265 -11.54 19.41 -33.70
N THR A 266 -12.48 19.20 -34.62
CA THR A 266 -13.28 17.96 -34.68
C THR A 266 -12.50 16.85 -35.39
N GLU A 267 -12.75 15.60 -35.03
CA GLU A 267 -12.17 14.45 -35.75
C GLU A 267 -12.68 14.41 -37.19
N THR A 268 -11.79 14.15 -38.15
CA THR A 268 -12.10 14.13 -39.59
C THR A 268 -12.48 12.75 -40.11
N PHE A 269 -12.11 11.69 -39.39
CA PHE A 269 -12.36 10.32 -39.78
C PHE A 269 -13.84 9.96 -39.57
N ASN A 270 -14.48 9.38 -40.59
CA ASN A 270 -15.85 8.89 -40.49
C ASN A 270 -15.89 7.49 -39.89
N ASP A 271 -16.08 7.39 -38.58
CA ASP A 271 -16.16 6.12 -37.86
C ASP A 271 -17.47 5.34 -38.13
N ALA A 272 -18.54 5.99 -38.60
CA ALA A 272 -19.88 5.40 -38.68
C ALA A 272 -19.93 4.04 -39.43
N PRO A 273 -19.19 3.80 -40.54
CA PRO A 273 -19.18 2.50 -41.21
C PRO A 273 -18.59 1.38 -40.34
N LEU A 274 -17.62 1.70 -39.50
CA LEU A 274 -16.89 0.75 -38.64
C LEU A 274 -17.66 0.39 -37.38
N LEU A 275 -18.66 1.19 -37.00
CA LEU A 275 -19.39 1.03 -35.74
C LEU A 275 -20.69 0.23 -35.89
N ASP A 276 -21.02 -0.53 -34.86
CA ASP A 276 -22.33 -1.16 -34.69
C ASP A 276 -23.36 -0.19 -34.05
N SER A 277 -24.56 -0.70 -33.76
CA SER A 277 -25.64 0.07 -33.11
C SER A 277 -25.30 0.55 -31.69
N GLU A 278 -24.37 -0.12 -31.01
CA GLU A 278 -23.91 0.23 -29.66
C GLU A 278 -22.68 1.14 -29.67
N LYS A 279 -22.28 1.65 -30.85
CA LYS A 279 -21.07 2.45 -31.05
C LYS A 279 -19.78 1.70 -30.68
N LYS A 280 -19.72 0.39 -30.90
CA LYS A 280 -18.51 -0.43 -30.81
C LYS A 280 -17.97 -0.72 -32.21
N PHE A 281 -16.65 -0.85 -32.35
CA PHE A 281 -16.05 -1.23 -33.63
C PHE A 281 -16.41 -2.69 -33.98
N LYS A 282 -16.98 -2.91 -35.17
CA LYS A 282 -17.41 -4.24 -35.66
C LYS A 282 -16.26 -5.23 -35.82
N HIS A 283 -15.07 -4.73 -36.15
CA HIS A 283 -13.88 -5.56 -36.37
C HIS A 283 -13.06 -5.78 -35.09
N VAL A 284 -13.55 -5.34 -33.92
CA VAL A 284 -12.81 -5.41 -32.66
C VAL A 284 -13.60 -6.16 -31.60
N ASN A 285 -12.97 -7.15 -30.98
CA ASN A 285 -13.47 -7.83 -29.80
C ASN A 285 -12.54 -7.52 -28.62
N ASN A 286 -13.06 -6.92 -27.55
CA ASN A 286 -12.29 -6.64 -26.33
C ASN A 286 -12.70 -7.60 -25.22
N ILE A 287 -11.74 -8.30 -24.62
CA ILE A 287 -11.98 -9.36 -23.63
C ILE A 287 -11.13 -9.09 -22.39
N ILE A 288 -11.78 -8.97 -21.24
CA ILE A 288 -11.10 -8.89 -19.93
C ILE A 288 -10.78 -10.31 -19.50
N LEU A 289 -9.49 -10.66 -19.54
CA LEU A 289 -9.00 -11.97 -19.13
C LEU A 289 -8.84 -12.08 -17.61
N ALA A 290 -8.52 -10.98 -16.92
CA ALA A 290 -8.40 -10.96 -15.47
C ALA A 290 -8.58 -9.56 -14.92
N ASN A 291 -9.01 -9.51 -13.67
CA ASN A 291 -9.27 -8.33 -12.85
C ASN A 291 -9.11 -8.70 -11.37
N ASN A 292 -9.45 -7.79 -10.46
CA ASN A 292 -9.33 -8.05 -9.03
C ASN A 292 -10.28 -9.15 -8.52
N MET A 293 -11.45 -9.35 -9.14
CA MET A 293 -12.35 -10.45 -8.80
C MET A 293 -11.70 -11.81 -9.06
N THR A 294 -10.90 -11.91 -10.12
CA THR A 294 -10.10 -13.12 -10.41
C THR A 294 -9.10 -13.40 -9.28
N ALA A 295 -8.48 -12.35 -8.70
CA ALA A 295 -7.58 -12.50 -7.57
C ALA A 295 -8.32 -12.85 -6.27
N ILE A 296 -9.47 -12.21 -5.99
CA ILE A 296 -10.34 -12.54 -4.85
C ILE A 296 -10.70 -14.02 -4.87
N GLU A 297 -11.08 -14.56 -6.03
CA GLU A 297 -11.44 -15.97 -6.15
C GLU A 297 -10.24 -16.89 -5.88
N GLY A 298 -9.05 -16.51 -6.35
CA GLY A 298 -7.79 -17.18 -6.01
C GLY A 298 -7.48 -17.21 -4.51
N ALA A 299 -7.75 -16.10 -3.81
CA ALA A 299 -7.65 -16.01 -2.35
C ALA A 299 -8.71 -16.86 -1.65
N ARG A 300 -9.97 -16.78 -2.10
CA ARG A 300 -11.11 -17.53 -1.54
C ARG A 300 -10.85 -19.03 -1.54
N LEU A 301 -10.36 -19.57 -2.66
CA LEU A 301 -10.01 -20.99 -2.79
C LEU A 301 -8.89 -21.40 -1.82
N GLU A 302 -7.90 -20.55 -1.60
CA GLU A 302 -6.80 -20.85 -0.67
C GLU A 302 -7.23 -20.76 0.79
N ALA A 303 -8.09 -19.79 1.15
CA ALA A 303 -8.70 -19.73 2.47
C ALA A 303 -9.49 -21.02 2.79
N LEU A 304 -10.29 -21.49 1.84
CA LEU A 304 -11.03 -22.76 1.97
C LEU A 304 -10.10 -23.97 2.15
N ARG A 305 -8.98 -24.04 1.41
CA ARG A 305 -7.98 -25.11 1.59
C ARG A 305 -7.38 -25.11 2.98
N LYS A 306 -7.17 -23.92 3.54
CA LYS A 306 -6.73 -23.71 4.93
C LYS A 306 -7.84 -23.88 5.96
N LYS A 307 -9.07 -24.22 5.51
CA LYS A 307 -10.27 -24.37 6.33
C LYS A 307 -10.64 -23.09 7.09
N ILE A 308 -10.24 -21.92 6.58
CA ILE A 308 -10.67 -20.61 7.07
C ILE A 308 -11.88 -20.20 6.23
N VAL A 309 -12.96 -19.73 6.86
CA VAL A 309 -14.18 -19.34 6.15
C VAL A 309 -13.96 -17.99 5.45
N PRO A 310 -13.94 -17.93 4.11
CA PRO A 310 -13.77 -16.66 3.42
C PRO A 310 -15.10 -15.92 3.30
N ILE A 311 -15.08 -14.63 3.59
CA ILE A 311 -16.21 -13.71 3.40
C ILE A 311 -15.76 -12.60 2.46
N ILE A 312 -16.30 -12.61 1.24
CA ILE A 312 -16.03 -11.53 0.28
C ILE A 312 -16.91 -10.35 0.64
N LEU A 313 -16.28 -9.22 0.95
CA LEU A 313 -16.94 -7.95 1.18
C LEU A 313 -17.30 -7.31 -0.17
N GLN A 314 -16.31 -6.74 -0.85
CA GLN A 314 -16.50 -6.06 -2.13
C GLN A 314 -15.19 -6.06 -2.94
N ASN A 315 -15.29 -5.81 -4.24
CA ASN A 315 -14.16 -5.70 -5.17
C ASN A 315 -13.99 -4.29 -5.77
N ASN A 316 -14.63 -3.26 -5.21
CA ASN A 316 -14.57 -1.89 -5.73
C ASN A 316 -14.34 -0.86 -4.61
N ILE A 317 -13.57 -1.25 -3.60
CA ILE A 317 -13.31 -0.42 -2.42
C ILE A 317 -12.46 0.79 -2.84
N LYS A 318 -12.98 1.98 -2.54
CA LYS A 318 -12.40 3.27 -2.92
C LYS A 318 -12.64 4.29 -1.80
N GLY A 319 -11.88 5.36 -1.82
CA GLY A 319 -11.99 6.45 -0.84
C GLY A 319 -10.68 6.70 -0.10
N ASP A 320 -10.74 7.57 0.90
CA ASP A 320 -9.60 7.81 1.78
C ASP A 320 -9.31 6.56 2.63
N VAL A 321 -8.04 6.27 2.84
CA VAL A 321 -7.58 5.08 3.55
C VAL A 321 -8.13 4.98 4.98
N HIS A 322 -8.33 6.11 5.65
CA HIS A 322 -8.85 6.13 7.01
C HIS A 322 -10.35 5.84 7.04
N ASP A 323 -11.13 6.36 6.08
CA ASP A 323 -12.54 6.03 5.93
C ASP A 323 -12.73 4.53 5.63
N VAL A 324 -11.85 3.95 4.81
CA VAL A 324 -11.81 2.50 4.55
C VAL A 324 -11.51 1.71 5.83
N SER A 325 -10.55 2.17 6.63
CA SER A 325 -10.24 1.58 7.95
C SER A 325 -11.46 1.55 8.87
N LEU A 326 -12.16 2.68 9.01
CA LEU A 326 -13.35 2.80 9.85
C LEU A 326 -14.47 1.87 9.39
N ALA A 327 -14.68 1.75 8.07
CA ALA A 327 -15.64 0.81 7.51
C ALA A 327 -15.27 -0.65 7.81
N TYR A 328 -14.00 -1.00 7.69
CA TYR A 328 -13.49 -2.33 8.06
C TYR A 328 -13.61 -2.65 9.54
N VAL A 329 -13.29 -1.71 10.42
CA VAL A 329 -13.46 -1.88 11.87
C VAL A 329 -14.93 -2.05 12.22
N HIS A 330 -15.83 -1.31 11.57
CA HIS A 330 -17.26 -1.45 11.76
C HIS A 330 -17.75 -2.85 11.38
N VAL A 331 -17.43 -3.33 10.18
CA VAL A 331 -17.81 -4.68 9.72
C VAL A 331 -17.20 -5.76 10.63
N THR A 332 -15.91 -5.63 10.97
CA THR A 332 -15.20 -6.56 11.87
C THR A 332 -15.91 -6.64 13.22
N ASN A 333 -16.30 -5.49 13.80
CA ASN A 333 -17.06 -5.44 15.04
C ASN A 333 -18.41 -6.17 14.92
N LEU A 334 -19.17 -5.93 13.85
CA LEU A 334 -20.45 -6.63 13.65
C LEU A 334 -20.26 -8.15 13.55
N ILE A 335 -19.21 -8.60 12.86
CA ILE A 335 -18.90 -10.02 12.73
C ILE A 335 -18.51 -10.64 14.07
N CYS A 336 -17.67 -9.97 14.88
CA CYS A 336 -17.36 -10.43 16.23
C CYS A 336 -18.59 -10.53 17.13
N LEU A 337 -19.54 -9.59 17.01
CA LEU A 337 -20.79 -9.61 17.77
C LEU A 337 -21.73 -10.73 17.30
N ALA A 338 -21.81 -10.99 15.99
CA ALA A 338 -22.57 -12.10 15.41
C ALA A 338 -21.96 -13.46 15.80
N LEU A 339 -20.63 -13.61 15.74
CA LEU A 339 -19.90 -14.80 16.22
C LEU A 339 -20.16 -15.06 17.71
N ASN A 340 -20.36 -14.00 18.51
CA ASN A 340 -20.70 -14.13 19.92
C ASN A 340 -22.19 -14.36 20.19
N LYS A 341 -23.03 -14.46 19.14
CA LYS A 341 -24.50 -14.57 19.22
C LYS A 341 -25.16 -13.42 19.99
N THR A 342 -24.52 -12.25 19.97
CA THR A 342 -25.01 -11.03 20.65
C THR A 342 -25.80 -10.11 19.71
N LEU A 343 -25.75 -10.35 18.42
CA LEU A 343 -26.37 -9.52 17.38
C LEU A 343 -27.31 -10.41 16.55
N THR A 344 -28.55 -9.97 16.38
CA THR A 344 -29.54 -10.67 15.54
C THR A 344 -29.26 -10.40 14.05
N ILE A 345 -29.86 -11.20 13.16
CA ILE A 345 -29.72 -10.96 11.72
C ILE A 345 -30.37 -9.64 11.29
N GLU A 346 -31.51 -9.26 11.89
CA GLU A 346 -32.19 -7.99 11.60
C GLU A 346 -31.32 -6.79 12.02
N ASP A 347 -30.69 -6.86 13.19
CA ASP A 347 -29.78 -5.82 13.66
C ASP A 347 -28.48 -5.77 12.85
N PHE A 348 -27.98 -6.93 12.41
CA PHE A 348 -26.79 -7.03 11.55
C PHE A 348 -27.05 -6.33 10.20
N ILE A 349 -28.18 -6.63 9.55
CA ILE A 349 -28.59 -5.99 8.29
C ILE A 349 -28.72 -4.47 8.46
N THR A 350 -29.45 -4.02 9.48
CA THR A 350 -29.66 -2.58 9.71
C THR A 350 -28.35 -1.84 10.02
N SER A 351 -27.36 -2.54 10.58
CA SER A 351 -26.10 -1.92 10.97
C SER A 351 -25.08 -1.86 9.83
N ILE A 352 -25.10 -2.80 8.89
CA ILE A 352 -24.13 -2.86 7.80
C ILE A 352 -24.40 -1.80 6.72
N ASP A 353 -25.68 -1.47 6.49
CA ASP A 353 -26.12 -0.47 5.50
C ASP A 353 -25.72 0.98 5.83
N LYS A 354 -25.08 1.22 6.98
CA LYS A 354 -24.67 2.56 7.44
C LYS A 354 -23.31 3.01 6.89
N SER A 355 -22.60 2.17 6.13
CA SER A 355 -21.28 2.51 5.57
C SER A 355 -21.40 2.95 4.10
N GLU A 356 -20.86 4.12 3.76
CA GLU A 356 -20.77 4.57 2.37
C GLU A 356 -19.67 3.85 1.58
N ILE A 357 -18.65 3.33 2.28
CA ILE A 357 -17.52 2.62 1.67
C ILE A 357 -17.90 1.16 1.36
N ILE A 358 -18.60 0.50 2.29
CA ILE A 358 -19.01 -0.90 2.14
C ILE A 358 -20.52 -0.97 2.00
N SER A 359 -20.99 -1.18 0.77
CA SER A 359 -22.40 -1.33 0.44
C SER A 359 -22.67 -2.76 -0.02
N LEU A 360 -23.32 -3.54 0.85
CA LEU A 360 -23.65 -4.93 0.60
C LEU A 360 -25.15 -5.06 0.35
N GLU A 361 -25.53 -5.78 -0.71
CA GLU A 361 -26.92 -6.09 -0.94
C GLU A 361 -27.48 -6.96 0.19
N ALA A 362 -28.76 -6.77 0.55
CA ALA A 362 -29.38 -7.51 1.66
C ALA A 362 -29.23 -9.03 1.55
N GLU A 363 -29.23 -9.58 0.33
CA GLU A 363 -29.01 -11.02 0.13
C GLU A 363 -27.57 -11.45 0.44
N LYS A 364 -26.59 -10.62 0.07
CA LYS A 364 -25.19 -10.84 0.43
C LYS A 364 -24.99 -10.77 1.95
N VAL A 365 -25.69 -9.86 2.62
CA VAL A 365 -25.64 -9.73 4.07
C VAL A 365 -26.17 -10.99 4.77
N LYS A 366 -27.28 -11.57 4.29
CA LYS A 366 -27.80 -12.85 4.80
C LYS A 366 -26.85 -14.01 4.56
N GLU A 367 -26.24 -14.07 3.36
CA GLU A 367 -25.20 -15.07 3.04
C GLU A 367 -24.05 -14.98 4.06
N ILE A 368 -23.56 -13.77 4.32
CA ILE A 368 -22.50 -13.50 5.30
C ILE A 368 -22.91 -13.98 6.69
N TYR A 369 -24.12 -13.65 7.14
CA TYR A 369 -24.61 -14.08 8.45
C TYR A 369 -24.70 -15.61 8.56
N SER A 370 -25.18 -16.29 7.51
CA SER A 370 -25.23 -17.76 7.45
C SER A 370 -23.84 -18.41 7.48
N LEU A 371 -22.86 -17.80 6.80
CA LEU A 371 -21.47 -18.23 6.87
C LEU A 371 -20.92 -18.13 8.29
N ILE A 372 -21.25 -17.03 9.00
CA ILE A 372 -20.84 -16.77 10.38
C ILE A 372 -21.38 -17.82 11.36
N GLU A 373 -22.65 -18.24 11.20
CA GLU A 373 -23.27 -19.25 12.06
C GLU A 373 -22.59 -20.63 11.98
N ASN A 374 -21.95 -20.92 10.84
CA ASN A 374 -21.31 -22.20 10.55
C ASN A 374 -19.78 -22.13 10.62
N VAL A 375 -19.22 -21.08 11.24
CA VAL A 375 -17.76 -20.92 11.38
C VAL A 375 -17.18 -22.02 12.26
N ASN A 376 -16.12 -22.64 11.75
CA ASN A 376 -15.34 -23.64 12.48
C ASN A 376 -14.30 -22.97 13.41
N HIS A 377 -13.51 -23.77 14.12
CA HIS A 377 -12.48 -23.28 15.04
C HIS A 377 -11.31 -22.52 14.38
N ASN A 378 -11.19 -22.51 13.04
CA ASN A 378 -10.09 -21.86 12.33
C ASN A 378 -10.37 -20.39 11.98
N GLY A 379 -11.57 -19.89 12.27
CA GLY A 379 -11.94 -18.50 12.08
C GLY A 379 -12.39 -18.13 10.67
N VAL A 380 -12.52 -16.83 10.46
CA VAL A 380 -12.99 -16.19 9.24
C VAL A 380 -11.90 -15.31 8.66
N VAL A 381 -11.88 -15.16 7.33
CA VAL A 381 -11.12 -14.10 6.65
C VAL A 381 -12.07 -13.26 5.82
N LEU A 382 -12.13 -11.96 6.10
CA LEU A 382 -12.81 -11.00 5.25
C LEU A 382 -11.90 -10.65 4.09
N ILE A 383 -12.43 -10.57 2.88
CA ILE A 383 -11.68 -10.28 1.66
C ILE A 383 -12.31 -9.07 0.99
N GLY A 384 -11.54 -7.99 0.87
CA GLY A 384 -11.87 -6.81 0.08
C GLY A 384 -10.84 -6.59 -1.02
N ALA A 385 -11.23 -5.93 -2.10
CA ALA A 385 -10.32 -5.44 -3.12
C ALA A 385 -10.74 -4.07 -3.65
N GLY A 386 -9.78 -3.32 -4.15
CA GLY A 386 -10.00 -1.99 -4.71
C GLY A 386 -8.72 -1.18 -4.74
N GLU A 387 -8.85 0.14 -4.78
CA GLU A 387 -7.73 1.07 -4.88
C GLU A 387 -7.99 2.27 -3.94
N PRO A 388 -7.77 2.13 -2.62
CA PRO A 388 -7.86 3.25 -1.68
C PRO A 388 -6.88 4.37 -2.03
N THR A 389 -7.08 5.54 -1.45
CA THR A 389 -6.21 6.69 -1.64
C THR A 389 -5.69 7.22 -0.32
N VAL A 390 -4.48 7.76 -0.33
CA VAL A 390 -3.88 8.43 0.82
C VAL A 390 -3.73 9.91 0.48
N LYS A 391 -4.18 10.77 1.39
CA LYS A 391 -3.85 12.19 1.34
C LYS A 391 -2.45 12.42 1.88
N VAL A 392 -1.51 12.75 0.98
CA VAL A 392 -0.12 13.04 1.35
C VAL A 392 -0.03 14.45 1.95
N THR A 393 0.28 14.54 3.24
CA THR A 393 0.50 15.79 3.99
C THR A 393 1.93 15.92 4.52
N GLY A 394 2.62 14.80 4.74
CA GLY A 394 3.99 14.75 5.25
C GLY A 394 5.06 14.55 4.18
N THR A 395 6.28 14.32 4.65
CA THR A 395 7.46 14.04 3.80
C THR A 395 8.00 12.61 3.97
N GLY A 396 7.27 11.79 4.72
CA GLY A 396 7.61 10.41 4.99
C GLY A 396 7.52 9.50 3.76
N LYS A 397 7.89 8.25 3.98
CA LYS A 397 7.81 7.18 2.99
C LYS A 397 6.76 6.17 3.43
N GLY A 398 5.85 5.82 2.53
CA GLY A 398 4.75 4.91 2.83
C GLY A 398 3.86 4.65 1.63
N GLY A 399 2.79 3.90 1.85
CA GLY A 399 1.77 3.63 0.85
C GLY A 399 0.41 3.39 1.50
N ARG A 400 -0.63 3.33 0.68
CA ARG A 400 -2.02 3.17 1.12
C ARG A 400 -2.26 1.84 1.82
N ASN A 401 -1.61 0.76 1.40
CA ASN A 401 -1.79 -0.54 2.03
C ASN A 401 -1.14 -0.57 3.42
N GLN A 402 0.04 0.03 3.55
CA GLN A 402 0.74 0.20 4.83
C GLN A 402 -0.04 1.13 5.78
N GLU A 403 -0.52 2.28 5.30
CA GLU A 403 -1.35 3.17 6.12
C GLU A 403 -2.68 2.51 6.52
N LEU A 404 -3.33 1.75 5.63
CA LEU A 404 -4.55 1.01 5.97
C LEU A 404 -4.32 0.02 7.12
N ALA A 405 -3.21 -0.73 7.07
CA ALA A 405 -2.85 -1.65 8.13
C ALA A 405 -2.64 -0.93 9.47
N LEU A 406 -2.01 0.25 9.45
CA LEU A 406 -1.73 1.03 10.65
C LEU A 406 -2.98 1.73 11.21
N TYR A 407 -3.79 2.40 10.37
CA TYR A 407 -5.08 2.97 10.75
C TYR A 407 -5.99 1.91 11.38
N PHE A 408 -6.16 0.76 10.70
CA PHE A 408 -7.00 -0.32 11.21
C PHE A 408 -6.53 -0.82 12.57
N SER A 409 -5.22 -0.89 12.79
CA SER A 409 -4.65 -1.29 14.08
C SER A 409 -5.07 -0.35 15.22
N LEU A 410 -5.03 0.97 14.97
CA LEU A 410 -5.42 1.99 15.95
C LEU A 410 -6.93 2.05 16.16
N ASP A 411 -7.69 2.03 15.07
CA ASP A 411 -9.15 2.11 15.09
C ASP A 411 -9.75 0.85 15.76
N TRP A 412 -9.19 -0.33 15.47
CA TRP A 412 -9.59 -1.56 16.15
C TRP A 412 -9.24 -1.53 17.63
N LEU A 413 -8.06 -1.04 18.01
CA LEU A 413 -7.69 -0.87 19.42
C LEU A 413 -8.67 0.06 20.15
N ALA A 414 -9.05 1.18 19.53
CA ALA A 414 -10.05 2.08 20.08
C ALA A 414 -11.40 1.37 20.26
N LYS A 415 -11.79 0.53 19.30
CA LYS A 415 -13.02 -0.27 19.38
C LYS A 415 -12.98 -1.29 20.51
N VAL A 416 -11.87 -2.02 20.69
CA VAL A 416 -11.68 -2.97 21.80
C VAL A 416 -11.73 -2.26 23.15
N LYS A 417 -11.13 -1.06 23.28
CA LYS A 417 -11.23 -0.24 24.50
C LYS A 417 -12.67 0.16 24.82
N SER A 418 -13.48 0.44 23.79
CA SER A 418 -14.90 0.79 23.96
C SER A 418 -15.81 -0.40 24.27
N ASN A 419 -15.43 -1.61 23.83
CA ASN A 419 -16.19 -2.84 24.03
C ASN A 419 -15.23 -4.01 24.37
N PRO A 420 -14.99 -4.27 25.67
CA PRO A 420 -14.05 -5.31 26.10
C PRO A 420 -14.37 -6.74 25.63
N LEU A 421 -15.62 -7.02 25.23
CA LEU A 421 -15.97 -8.33 24.64
C LEU A 421 -15.16 -8.65 23.39
N LEU A 422 -14.70 -7.62 22.67
CA LEU A 422 -13.91 -7.77 21.45
C LEU A 422 -12.48 -8.24 21.74
N ALA A 423 -11.99 -8.12 22.98
CA ALA A 423 -10.67 -8.64 23.37
C ALA A 423 -10.59 -10.18 23.34
N ALA A 424 -11.75 -10.86 23.28
CA ALA A 424 -11.82 -12.31 23.11
C ALA A 424 -11.51 -12.79 21.68
N TYR A 425 -11.27 -11.86 20.74
CA TYR A 425 -10.98 -12.17 19.34
C TYR A 425 -9.57 -11.73 18.95
N ASP A 426 -8.88 -12.61 18.23
CA ASP A 426 -7.69 -12.25 17.48
C ASP A 426 -8.11 -11.70 16.12
N VAL A 427 -7.74 -10.45 15.88
CA VAL A 427 -8.03 -9.71 14.66
C VAL A 427 -6.72 -9.20 14.07
N VAL A 428 -6.45 -9.60 12.83
CA VAL A 428 -5.25 -9.22 12.08
C VAL A 428 -5.67 -8.80 10.69
N ILE A 429 -5.25 -7.61 10.26
CA ILE A 429 -5.40 -7.15 8.88
C ILE A 429 -4.11 -7.43 8.12
N PHE A 430 -4.22 -7.78 6.85
CA PHE A 430 -3.16 -7.69 5.86
C PHE A 430 -3.69 -6.92 4.66
N SER A 431 -2.95 -5.92 4.20
CA SER A 431 -3.28 -5.15 3.02
C SER A 431 -2.09 -5.15 2.08
N GLY A 432 -2.29 -5.36 0.77
CA GLY A 432 -1.20 -5.30 -0.19
C GLY A 432 -1.58 -5.17 -1.66
N GLY A 433 -0.74 -4.46 -2.39
CA GLY A 433 -0.80 -4.25 -3.83
C GLY A 433 -0.36 -5.49 -4.62
N THR A 434 -1.16 -5.89 -5.60
CA THR A 434 -0.91 -7.10 -6.39
C THR A 434 0.28 -6.99 -7.33
N ASP A 435 0.79 -5.78 -7.60
CA ASP A 435 2.02 -5.55 -8.36
C ASP A 435 3.30 -5.68 -7.53
N GLY A 436 3.14 -5.91 -6.23
CA GLY A 436 4.23 -6.11 -5.29
C GLY A 436 4.82 -4.82 -4.73
N GLN A 437 4.20 -3.68 -4.99
CA GLN A 437 4.62 -2.37 -4.50
C GLN A 437 3.44 -1.63 -3.86
N ASP A 438 3.72 -0.86 -2.82
CA ASP A 438 2.78 0.02 -2.15
C ASP A 438 3.43 1.38 -1.92
N GLY A 439 2.95 2.39 -2.65
CA GLY A 439 3.62 3.69 -2.74
C GLY A 439 5.04 3.58 -3.34
N PRO A 440 5.94 4.54 -3.08
CA PRO A 440 7.32 4.49 -3.54
C PRO A 440 8.18 3.56 -2.66
N THR A 441 7.74 2.31 -2.43
CA THR A 441 8.40 1.35 -1.53
C THR A 441 8.68 0.01 -2.21
N ASP A 442 9.53 -0.81 -1.58
CA ASP A 442 9.83 -2.18 -2.02
C ASP A 442 8.91 -3.24 -1.38
N ALA A 443 7.92 -2.79 -0.60
CA ALA A 443 6.93 -3.64 0.04
C ALA A 443 5.63 -3.59 -0.77
N ALA A 444 4.96 -4.73 -0.86
CA ALA A 444 3.59 -4.83 -1.38
C ALA A 444 2.58 -4.26 -0.39
N GLY A 445 2.90 -4.21 0.90
CA GLY A 445 2.02 -3.75 1.96
C GLY A 445 2.44 -4.28 3.33
N ALA A 446 1.52 -4.31 4.29
CA ALA A 446 1.84 -4.64 5.68
C ALA A 446 0.71 -5.38 6.43
N PHE A 447 1.10 -6.05 7.51
CA PHE A 447 0.19 -6.57 8.53
C PHE A 447 -0.15 -5.50 9.57
N GLY A 448 -1.38 -5.53 10.08
CA GLY A 448 -1.87 -4.68 11.17
C GLY A 448 -2.56 -5.47 12.27
N TYR A 449 -2.35 -5.06 13.52
CA TYR A 449 -2.98 -5.64 14.71
C TYR A 449 -2.90 -4.65 15.90
N PRO A 450 -3.83 -4.72 16.88
CA PRO A 450 -4.02 -3.66 17.88
C PRO A 450 -2.87 -3.47 18.88
N ALA A 451 -1.88 -4.37 18.92
CA ALA A 451 -0.79 -4.31 19.88
C ALA A 451 0.33 -3.30 19.52
N PHE A 452 0.35 -2.75 18.29
CA PHE A 452 1.39 -1.80 17.88
C PHE A 452 1.53 -0.59 18.81
N ALA A 453 0.45 0.19 19.00
CA ALA A 453 0.52 1.37 19.85
C ALA A 453 0.91 1.02 21.32
N PRO A 454 0.27 0.05 21.99
CA PRO A 454 0.69 -0.37 23.33
C PRO A 454 2.18 -0.71 23.44
N MET A 455 2.71 -1.50 22.50
CA MET A 455 4.13 -1.91 22.51
C MET A 455 5.08 -0.72 22.34
N VAL A 456 4.76 0.22 21.44
CA VAL A 456 5.58 1.43 21.22
C VAL A 456 5.58 2.33 22.46
N TYR A 457 4.40 2.57 23.06
CA TYR A 457 4.28 3.43 24.25
C TYR A 457 4.92 2.80 25.50
N GLU A 458 4.83 1.48 25.65
CA GLU A 458 5.50 0.75 26.73
C GLU A 458 7.02 0.89 26.63
N LEU A 459 7.59 0.65 25.45
CA LEU A 459 9.03 0.82 25.23
C LEU A 459 9.47 2.27 25.47
N LEU A 460 8.68 3.25 25.05
CA LEU A 460 8.96 4.66 25.31
C LEU A 460 9.02 4.96 26.81
N ALA A 461 8.09 4.40 27.59
CA ALA A 461 8.06 4.55 29.03
C ALA A 461 9.29 3.91 29.70
N ILE A 462 9.67 2.71 29.26
CA ILE A 462 10.88 1.99 29.72
C ILE A 462 12.12 2.84 29.46
N LEU A 463 12.31 3.34 28.24
CA LEU A 463 13.48 4.14 27.87
C LEU A 463 13.54 5.48 28.63
N LYS A 464 12.40 6.16 28.81
CA LYS A 464 12.32 7.40 29.60
C LYS A 464 12.67 7.16 31.08
N SER A 465 12.26 6.02 31.63
CA SER A 465 12.64 5.59 32.98
C SER A 465 14.15 5.33 33.08
N ARG A 466 14.73 4.57 32.14
CA ARG A 466 16.19 4.30 32.06
C ARG A 466 16.99 5.59 31.99
N ARG A 467 16.61 6.53 31.12
CA ARG A 467 17.24 7.85 31.01
C ARG A 467 17.24 8.61 32.35
N THR A 468 16.13 8.57 33.06
CA THR A 468 16.01 9.24 34.38
C THR A 468 16.97 8.62 35.40
N GLN A 469 17.13 7.29 35.39
CA GLN A 469 18.07 6.57 36.25
C GLN A 469 19.54 6.86 35.89
N GLU A 470 19.87 6.94 34.60
CA GLU A 470 21.21 7.29 34.11
C GLU A 470 21.60 8.70 34.55
N ILE A 471 20.69 9.67 34.41
CA ILE A 471 20.88 11.05 34.87
C ILE A 471 21.10 11.07 36.39
N ALA A 472 20.27 10.37 37.17
CA ALA A 472 20.42 10.31 38.63
C ALA A 472 21.77 9.71 39.05
N THR A 473 22.24 8.66 38.35
CA THR A 473 23.53 8.00 38.61
C THR A 473 24.72 8.89 38.21
N PHE A 474 24.57 9.68 37.15
CA PHE A 474 25.58 10.66 36.76
C PHE A 474 25.71 11.78 37.81
N HIS A 475 24.58 12.25 38.36
CA HIS A 475 24.58 13.25 39.43
C HIS A 475 25.13 12.71 40.75
N SER A 476 24.87 11.43 41.11
CA SER A 476 25.46 10.83 42.31
C SER A 476 26.98 10.62 42.17
N LYS A 477 27.48 10.14 41.02
CA LYS A 477 28.93 10.03 40.76
C LYS A 477 29.64 11.38 40.72
N LYS A 478 28.96 12.44 40.30
CA LYS A 478 29.48 13.81 40.33
C LYS A 478 29.47 14.38 41.76
N ALA A 479 28.48 14.01 42.58
CA ALA A 479 28.46 14.33 44.00
C ALA A 479 29.57 13.59 44.77
N ASP A 480 29.84 12.31 44.47
CA ASP A 480 30.95 11.56 45.08
C ASP A 480 32.34 12.10 44.66
N LYS A 481 32.47 12.68 43.46
CA LYS A 481 33.69 13.40 43.04
C LYS A 481 33.83 14.81 43.63
N ILE A 482 32.74 15.40 44.11
CA ILE A 482 32.74 16.70 44.81
C ILE A 482 32.85 16.49 46.33
N ALA A 483 32.58 15.28 46.83
CA ALA A 483 32.65 14.93 48.25
C ALA A 483 34.08 14.74 48.80
N ASP A 484 35.13 14.83 47.98
CA ASP A 484 36.53 14.86 48.44
C ASP A 484 36.98 16.26 48.90
N ASP A 485 36.15 17.30 48.73
CA ASP A 485 36.39 18.63 49.32
C ASP A 485 35.14 19.13 50.06
N VAL A 486 35.31 19.25 51.39
CA VAL A 486 34.51 20.01 52.38
C VAL A 486 33.61 19.20 53.36
N ILE A 487 33.93 19.42 54.64
CA ILE A 487 33.46 18.86 55.92
C ILE A 487 31.97 19.21 56.23
N PRO A 488 31.24 18.39 57.04
CA PRO A 488 29.77 18.38 57.09
C PRO A 488 29.19 19.29 58.18
N GLN A 489 27.98 19.83 57.97
CA GLN A 489 27.03 20.14 59.06
C GLN A 489 25.54 19.99 58.70
N ASP A 490 24.89 19.25 59.61
CA ASP A 490 23.51 19.23 60.12
C ASP A 490 22.35 18.54 59.35
N PRO A 491 21.66 17.54 59.97
CA PRO A 491 20.66 16.71 59.33
C PRO A 491 19.23 17.11 59.77
N CYS A 492 18.58 17.98 59.01
CA CYS A 492 17.11 18.09 58.99
C CYS A 492 16.64 19.07 57.93
N LYS A 493 16.18 18.56 56.77
CA LYS A 493 15.06 19.10 55.97
C LYS A 493 14.84 18.24 54.74
N ARG A 494 13.79 17.41 54.77
CA ARG A 494 13.14 16.85 53.58
C ARG A 494 12.08 17.84 53.09
N TYR A 495 11.95 17.90 51.76
CA TYR A 495 10.94 18.57 50.94
C TYR A 495 11.06 20.09 50.74
N LEU A 496 11.50 20.50 49.54
CA LEU A 496 10.70 21.28 48.56
C LEU A 496 11.50 21.47 47.26
N LEU A 497 11.05 20.81 46.19
CA LEU A 497 11.46 21.04 44.81
C LEU A 497 10.74 22.30 44.30
N SER A 498 11.31 23.49 44.51
CA SER A 498 10.83 24.72 43.83
C SER A 498 11.84 25.88 43.73
N ASP A 499 12.99 25.85 44.40
CA ASP A 499 13.76 27.09 44.62
C ASP A 499 15.11 27.19 43.85
N TYR A 500 15.37 26.37 42.84
CA TYR A 500 16.58 26.46 42.00
C TYR A 500 16.39 27.18 40.66
N LEU A 501 15.48 28.15 40.59
CA LEU A 501 15.42 29.15 39.51
C LEU A 501 15.63 30.55 40.10
N LYS A 502 16.89 30.90 40.36
CA LYS A 502 17.34 32.30 40.37
C LYS A 502 18.19 32.55 39.13
N PRO A 503 17.98 33.66 38.40
CA PRO A 503 18.79 33.99 37.24
C PRO A 503 20.19 34.37 37.71
N ILE A 504 21.17 33.53 37.41
CA ILE A 504 22.58 33.90 37.51
C ILE A 504 22.93 34.55 36.17
N SER A 505 22.95 35.89 36.11
CA SER A 505 23.61 36.61 35.02
C SER A 505 25.11 36.66 35.29
N THR A 506 25.82 35.58 34.93
CA THR A 506 27.28 35.61 34.85
C THR A 506 27.67 35.57 33.38
N LYS A 507 28.34 36.64 32.92
CA LYS A 507 29.10 36.61 31.66
C LYS A 507 30.05 35.42 31.72
N LEU A 508 29.98 34.54 30.73
CA LEU A 508 30.91 33.43 30.55
C LEU A 508 32.36 33.95 30.59
N THR A 509 33.19 33.32 31.40
CA THR A 509 34.64 33.61 31.42
C THR A 509 35.32 32.92 30.23
N ASN A 510 36.47 33.43 29.75
CA ASN A 510 37.23 32.82 28.64
C ASN A 510 37.58 31.33 28.85
N GLN A 511 37.59 30.84 30.09
CA GLN A 511 37.82 29.43 30.41
C GLN A 511 36.58 28.56 30.20
N GLU A 512 35.37 29.10 30.38
CA GLU A 512 34.11 28.39 30.16
C GLU A 512 33.77 28.34 28.67
N SER A 513 34.07 29.39 27.92
CA SER A 513 33.98 29.37 26.45
C SER A 513 34.93 28.34 25.84
N ASN A 514 36.19 28.27 26.31
CA ASN A 514 37.16 27.27 25.83
C ASN A 514 36.70 25.84 26.14
N LYS A 515 36.17 25.56 27.34
CA LYS A 515 35.59 24.26 27.68
C LYS A 515 34.40 23.86 26.79
N ILE A 516 33.57 24.83 26.40
CA ILE A 516 32.45 24.58 25.48
C ILE A 516 32.97 24.30 24.06
N THR A 517 34.03 25.00 23.64
CA THR A 517 34.69 24.78 22.34
C THR A 517 35.34 23.39 22.30
N ASP A 518 36.04 23.00 23.38
CA ASP A 518 36.63 21.67 23.54
C ASP A 518 35.56 20.55 23.55
N GLU A 519 34.40 20.74 24.21
CA GLU A 519 33.29 19.78 24.18
C GLU A 519 32.59 19.68 22.81
N ILE A 520 32.60 20.74 22.00
CA ILE A 520 32.06 20.76 20.63
C ILE A 520 33.01 20.03 19.68
N ASP A 521 34.31 20.33 19.76
CA ASP A 521 35.36 19.65 18.99
C ASP A 521 35.40 18.15 19.34
N ASP A 522 35.28 17.79 20.62
CA ASP A 522 35.19 16.40 21.07
C ASP A 522 33.93 15.68 20.52
N ILE A 523 32.81 16.37 20.30
CA ILE A 523 31.58 15.79 19.74
C ILE A 523 31.69 15.58 18.22
N GLU A 524 32.36 16.50 17.50
CA GLU A 524 32.65 16.35 16.07
C GLU A 524 33.70 15.26 15.78
N LEU A 525 34.63 15.03 16.72
CA LEU A 525 35.71 14.04 16.63
C LEU A 525 35.28 12.60 16.99
N LEU A 526 34.13 12.40 17.66
CA LEU A 526 33.61 11.07 17.98
C LEU A 526 33.19 10.33 16.69
N ASP A 527 33.74 9.15 16.48
CA ASP A 527 33.25 8.24 15.45
C ASP A 527 31.79 7.83 15.72
N ILE A 528 31.09 7.32 14.70
CA ILE A 528 29.66 6.99 14.78
C ILE A 528 29.38 5.96 15.90
N HIS A 529 30.27 4.98 16.11
CA HIS A 529 30.09 3.94 17.12
C HIS A 529 30.33 4.45 18.53
N GLU A 530 31.32 5.33 18.72
CA GLU A 530 31.60 5.93 20.02
C GLU A 530 30.50 6.93 20.43
N TYR A 531 29.95 7.65 19.44
CA TYR A 531 28.78 8.52 19.62
C TYR A 531 27.52 7.73 19.99
N GLU A 532 27.23 6.65 19.26
CA GLU A 532 26.10 5.76 19.53
C GLU A 532 26.19 5.15 20.93
N LYS A 533 27.39 4.72 21.35
CA LYS A 533 27.62 4.18 22.70
C LYS A 533 27.38 5.23 23.80
N LYS A 534 27.73 6.50 23.55
CA LYS A 534 27.61 7.60 24.52
C LYS A 534 26.17 8.11 24.68
N TYR A 535 25.39 8.12 23.60
CA TYR A 535 24.02 8.68 23.57
C TYR A 535 22.95 7.63 23.28
N LYS A 536 23.24 6.35 23.52
CA LYS A 536 22.37 5.22 23.15
C LYS A 536 20.93 5.43 23.62
N THR A 537 20.71 5.76 24.89
CA THR A 537 19.36 5.90 25.46
C THR A 537 18.60 7.08 24.85
N GLU A 538 19.24 8.25 24.67
CA GLU A 538 18.65 9.40 23.96
C GLU A 538 18.29 9.08 22.51
N LEU A 539 19.20 8.46 21.76
CA LEU A 539 18.99 8.07 20.37
C LEU A 539 17.84 7.07 20.25
N MET A 540 17.76 6.11 21.17
CA MET A 540 16.67 5.14 21.24
C MET A 540 15.32 5.78 21.56
N ILE A 541 15.27 6.77 22.45
CA ILE A 541 14.04 7.54 22.70
C ILE A 541 13.60 8.26 21.43
N MET A 542 14.54 8.90 20.72
CA MET A 542 14.24 9.58 19.46
C MET A 542 13.73 8.62 18.38
N GLU A 543 14.28 7.41 18.30
CA GLU A 543 13.76 6.36 17.40
C GLU A 543 12.33 5.96 17.76
N VAL A 544 12.07 5.68 19.04
CA VAL A 544 10.72 5.30 19.49
C VAL A 544 9.71 6.41 19.23
N GLU A 545 10.08 7.67 19.46
CA GLU A 545 9.21 8.82 19.19
C GLU A 545 8.87 8.98 17.69
N ARG A 546 9.76 8.55 16.78
CA ARG A 546 9.51 8.55 15.33
C ARG A 546 8.58 7.43 14.87
N ILE A 547 8.49 6.34 15.61
CA ILE A 547 7.60 5.20 15.29
C ILE A 547 6.31 5.22 16.11
N ILE A 548 5.99 6.33 16.78
CA ILE A 548 4.67 6.56 17.36
C ILE A 548 3.63 6.53 16.23
N PRO A 549 2.66 5.60 16.23
CA PRO A 549 1.73 5.42 15.12
C PRO A 549 1.00 6.69 14.66
N GLU A 550 0.57 7.54 15.60
CA GLU A 550 -0.14 8.78 15.28
C GLU A 550 0.75 9.80 14.54
N ASN A 551 2.03 9.89 14.93
CA ASN A 551 3.01 10.74 14.25
C ASN A 551 3.32 10.20 12.85
N VAL A 552 3.48 8.88 12.75
CA VAL A 552 3.75 8.16 11.49
C VAL A 552 2.66 8.43 10.45
N LEU A 553 1.39 8.34 10.85
CA LEU A 553 0.25 8.60 9.96
C LEU A 553 0.18 10.07 9.55
N THR A 554 0.47 10.99 10.47
CA THR A 554 0.50 12.44 10.17
C THR A 554 1.59 12.80 9.15
N GLU A 555 2.74 12.13 9.22
CA GLU A 555 3.90 12.36 8.35
C GLU A 555 3.91 11.48 7.09
N ASN A 556 2.91 10.62 6.89
CA ASN A 556 2.86 9.59 5.84
C ASN A 556 4.11 8.69 5.81
N ASP A 557 4.62 8.30 6.98
CA ASP A 557 5.90 7.58 7.14
C ASP A 557 5.75 6.09 7.49
N SER A 558 4.65 5.48 7.03
CA SER A 558 4.26 4.11 7.40
C SER A 558 5.31 3.05 7.04
N TYR A 559 6.09 3.24 5.97
CA TYR A 559 7.17 2.32 5.60
C TYR A 559 8.27 2.27 6.65
N ASN A 560 8.70 3.44 7.12
CA ASN A 560 9.76 3.51 8.12
C ASN A 560 9.28 3.00 9.48
N PHE A 561 8.00 3.21 9.82
CA PHE A 561 7.38 2.56 10.98
C PHE A 561 7.53 1.05 10.91
N PHE A 562 7.02 0.41 9.84
CA PHE A 562 7.05 -1.04 9.75
C PHE A 562 8.47 -1.59 9.58
N SER A 563 9.34 -0.89 8.86
CA SER A 563 10.75 -1.27 8.67
C SER A 563 11.51 -1.30 10.00
N ARG A 564 11.28 -0.31 10.88
CA ARG A 564 11.91 -0.21 12.19
C ARG A 564 11.25 -1.13 13.22
N PHE A 565 9.93 -1.23 13.22
CA PHE A 565 9.18 -2.03 14.18
C PHE A 565 9.42 -3.53 13.94
N MET A 566 9.97 -4.22 14.94
CA MET A 566 10.28 -5.66 14.87
C MET A 566 11.07 -6.00 13.59
N LYS A 567 12.04 -5.16 13.20
CA LYS A 567 12.94 -5.37 12.06
C LYS A 567 12.23 -5.68 10.73
N GLY A 568 11.07 -5.05 10.47
CA GLY A 568 10.38 -5.22 9.19
C GLY A 568 9.56 -6.50 9.08
N GLU A 569 9.40 -7.29 10.15
CA GLU A 569 8.64 -8.56 10.13
C GLU A 569 7.19 -8.41 9.63
N ASN A 570 6.62 -7.20 9.75
CA ASN A 570 5.25 -6.91 9.35
C ASN A 570 5.12 -6.38 7.91
N LEU A 571 6.23 -6.14 7.21
CA LEU A 571 6.23 -5.83 5.77
C LEU A 571 6.15 -7.12 4.94
N ILE A 572 5.32 -7.09 3.90
CA ILE A 572 5.36 -8.12 2.85
C ILE A 572 6.12 -7.57 1.65
N LYS A 573 7.26 -8.17 1.36
CA LYS A 573 8.05 -7.91 0.15
C LYS A 573 7.93 -9.10 -0.79
N THR A 574 7.13 -8.97 -1.84
CA THR A 574 6.95 -10.02 -2.86
C THR A 574 7.99 -9.93 -3.97
N GLY A 575 8.64 -8.76 -4.12
CA GLY A 575 9.27 -8.38 -5.38
C GLY A 575 8.22 -8.10 -6.46
N PHE A 576 8.68 -7.87 -7.69
CA PHE A 576 7.81 -7.64 -8.83
C PHE A 576 7.02 -8.91 -9.18
N THR A 577 5.70 -8.83 -9.17
CA THR A 577 4.81 -9.99 -9.38
C THR A 577 4.51 -10.26 -10.86
N GLY A 578 4.80 -9.30 -11.74
CA GLY A 578 4.47 -9.39 -13.16
C GLY A 578 2.98 -9.25 -13.48
N THR A 579 2.17 -8.74 -12.55
CA THR A 579 0.73 -8.48 -12.73
C THR A 579 0.31 -7.23 -11.96
N ASN A 580 -0.88 -6.69 -12.25
CA ASN A 580 -1.48 -5.62 -11.46
C ASN A 580 -3.00 -5.66 -11.63
N VAL A 581 -3.71 -5.93 -10.55
CA VAL A 581 -5.17 -5.89 -10.46
C VAL A 581 -5.59 -5.16 -9.18
N MET A 582 -4.92 -4.04 -8.86
CA MET A 582 -5.17 -3.20 -7.68
C MET A 582 -4.75 -3.88 -6.35
N ASP A 583 -5.30 -3.42 -5.23
CA ASP A 583 -4.99 -3.89 -3.88
C ASP A 583 -5.97 -4.97 -3.39
N LEU A 584 -5.46 -5.83 -2.51
CA LEU A 584 -6.22 -6.84 -1.80
C LEU A 584 -6.08 -6.66 -0.29
N HIS A 585 -7.20 -6.69 0.42
CA HIS A 585 -7.27 -6.50 1.85
C HIS A 585 -7.89 -7.74 2.51
N PHE A 586 -7.26 -8.24 3.55
CA PHE A 586 -7.65 -9.44 4.27
C PHE A 586 -7.75 -9.15 5.76
N ILE A 587 -8.89 -9.45 6.38
CA ILE A 587 -9.06 -9.30 7.83
C ILE A 587 -9.37 -10.67 8.41
N TYR A 588 -8.41 -11.24 9.12
CA TYR A 588 -8.58 -12.48 9.84
C TYR A 588 -9.24 -12.24 11.19
N ILE A 589 -10.24 -13.04 11.53
CA ILE A 589 -10.99 -12.99 12.79
C ILE A 589 -11.08 -14.41 13.35
N LYS A 590 -10.54 -14.63 14.55
CA LYS A 590 -10.69 -15.90 15.27
C LYS A 590 -11.03 -15.63 16.74
N LYS A 591 -12.02 -16.33 17.27
CA LYS A 591 -12.30 -16.33 18.71
C LYS A 591 -11.20 -17.12 19.42
N ARG A 592 -10.61 -16.55 20.48
CA ARG A 592 -9.61 -17.24 21.29
C ARG A 592 -10.20 -18.48 21.93
N ASP A 593 -9.41 -19.55 21.95
CA ASP A 593 -9.74 -20.76 22.70
C ASP A 593 -9.53 -20.49 24.20
N CYS A 594 -10.55 -20.77 25.01
CA CYS A 594 -10.47 -20.63 26.46
C CYS A 594 -9.45 -21.60 27.07
N MET A 595 -8.31 -21.09 27.52
CA MET A 595 -7.31 -21.89 28.23
C MET A 595 -7.52 -21.72 29.74
N CYS A 596 -8.55 -22.38 30.27
CA CYS A 596 -8.83 -22.41 31.71
C CYS A 596 -8.00 -23.47 32.45
N GLU A 597 -6.67 -23.48 32.31
CA GLU A 597 -5.80 -24.29 33.16
C GLU A 597 -5.07 -23.38 34.14
N MET A 598 -5.49 -23.42 35.42
CA MET A 598 -4.74 -22.76 36.48
C MET A 598 -3.42 -23.50 36.68
N ASN A 599 -2.33 -23.00 36.09
CA ASN A 599 -1.00 -23.34 36.56
C ASN A 599 -0.70 -22.50 37.82
N PRO A 600 -0.56 -23.09 39.02
CA PRO A 600 -0.24 -22.35 40.24
C PRO A 600 1.22 -21.86 40.29
N LYS A 601 1.92 -21.88 39.15
CA LYS A 601 3.26 -21.35 38.92
C LYS A 601 3.35 -20.83 37.49
N GLU A 602 2.63 -19.78 37.17
CA GLU A 602 2.98 -18.97 36.01
C GLU A 602 3.90 -17.86 36.50
N GLU A 603 5.21 -18.03 36.25
CA GLU A 603 6.10 -16.88 36.11
C GLU A 603 5.44 -15.90 35.14
N ASP A 604 5.47 -14.60 35.45
CA ASP A 604 4.97 -13.54 34.57
C ASP A 604 5.46 -13.76 33.14
N LEU A 605 4.61 -14.38 32.32
CA LEU A 605 4.85 -14.65 30.91
C LEU A 605 4.69 -13.32 30.18
N THR A 606 5.72 -12.50 30.26
CA THR A 606 5.91 -11.35 29.37
C THR A 606 5.88 -11.88 27.94
N VAL A 607 4.82 -11.54 27.22
CA VAL A 607 4.69 -11.82 25.80
C VAL A 607 5.71 -10.94 25.10
N THR A 608 6.90 -11.49 24.82
CA THR A 608 8.00 -10.93 24.00
C THR A 608 7.77 -9.47 23.61
N SER A 609 8.05 -8.59 24.58
CA SER A 609 7.95 -7.14 24.47
C SER A 609 8.89 -6.65 23.36
N LEU A 610 8.45 -5.69 22.55
CA LEU A 610 9.33 -4.94 21.66
C LEU A 610 10.56 -4.50 22.46
N ASP A 611 11.73 -5.06 22.17
CA ASP A 611 12.94 -4.78 22.91
C ASP A 611 13.72 -3.64 22.24
N ASP A 612 14.59 -2.99 22.99
CA ASP A 612 15.53 -2.00 22.49
C ASP A 612 16.45 -2.62 21.39
N HIS A 613 16.71 -3.93 21.47
CA HIS A 613 17.43 -4.71 20.45
C HIS A 613 16.65 -4.94 19.14
N ASP A 614 15.34 -4.67 19.11
CA ASP A 614 14.51 -4.77 17.92
C ASP A 614 14.42 -3.46 17.13
N LEU A 615 14.93 -2.37 17.71
CA LEU A 615 15.10 -1.10 17.03
C LEU A 615 16.55 -0.93 16.56
N HIS A 616 16.70 -0.53 15.30
CA HIS A 616 17.98 -0.09 14.78
C HIS A 616 18.05 1.44 14.88
N ILE A 617 19.13 2.00 15.43
CA ILE A 617 19.36 3.45 15.46
C ILE A 617 19.67 3.91 14.03
N ASP A 618 18.76 4.66 13.43
CA ASP A 618 18.92 5.20 12.08
C ASP A 618 20.06 6.23 12.07
N PRO A 619 21.01 6.18 11.11
CA PRO A 619 22.06 7.19 10.99
C PRO A 619 21.51 8.63 10.93
N ALA A 620 20.34 8.84 10.31
CA ALA A 620 19.68 10.15 10.29
C ALA A 620 19.16 10.59 11.67
N THR A 621 18.97 9.67 12.62
CA THR A 621 18.70 10.01 14.02
C THR A 621 19.94 10.51 14.73
N ILE A 622 21.10 9.91 14.45
CA ILE A 622 22.38 10.39 14.95
C ILE A 622 22.67 11.79 14.40
N GLU A 623 22.51 12.01 13.10
CA GLU A 623 22.68 13.32 12.46
C GLU A 623 21.71 14.38 13.01
N ARG A 624 20.44 14.00 13.25
CA ARG A 624 19.46 14.91 13.86
C ARG A 624 19.82 15.21 15.31
N HIS A 625 20.26 14.22 16.10
CA HIS A 625 20.70 14.44 17.47
C HIS A 625 21.94 15.32 17.53
N LYS A 626 22.93 15.09 16.65
CA LYS A 626 24.10 15.97 16.46
C LYS A 626 23.65 17.40 16.14
N SER A 627 22.77 17.56 15.16
CA SER A 627 22.24 18.87 14.73
C SER A 627 21.48 19.59 15.85
N LEU A 628 20.61 18.89 16.60
CA LEU A 628 19.87 19.46 17.73
C LEU A 628 20.81 19.85 18.87
N ARG A 629 21.80 19.00 19.21
CA ARG A 629 22.81 19.36 20.21
C ARG A 629 23.62 20.56 19.78
N MET A 630 24.13 20.59 18.55
CA MET A 630 24.86 21.74 18.02
C MET A 630 23.99 23.00 18.08
N GLN A 631 22.71 22.91 17.69
CA GLN A 631 21.78 24.03 17.84
C GLN A 631 21.57 24.45 19.30
N ASP A 632 21.48 23.52 20.25
CA ASP A 632 21.36 23.84 21.69
C ASP A 632 22.66 24.46 22.25
N PHE A 633 23.82 24.08 21.73
CA PHE A 633 25.11 24.72 22.03
C PHE A 633 25.19 26.15 21.48
N PHE A 634 24.75 26.38 20.23
CA PHE A 634 24.75 27.71 19.60
C PHE A 634 23.57 28.61 20.06
N LYS A 635 22.48 28.04 20.57
CA LYS A 635 21.35 28.79 21.17
C LYS A 635 21.60 29.22 22.61
N LYS A 636 22.67 28.75 23.26
CA LYS A 636 23.03 29.19 24.61
C LYS A 636 23.40 30.67 24.70
N ASP A 637 23.54 31.35 23.56
CA ASP A 637 23.72 32.81 23.48
C ASP A 637 22.48 33.59 22.98
N ILE A 638 21.41 32.94 22.49
CA ILE A 638 20.22 33.66 22.03
C ILE A 638 18.94 32.84 22.28
N LEU A 639 18.09 33.41 23.14
CA LEU A 639 16.63 33.22 23.27
C LEU A 639 16.13 32.45 24.50
N ASP A 640 16.08 33.19 25.61
CA ASP A 640 14.81 33.34 26.35
C ASP A 640 13.66 33.62 25.36
N LYS A 641 12.60 32.79 25.41
CA LYS A 641 11.34 32.84 24.63
C LYS A 641 11.33 32.14 23.27
N ALA A 642 11.26 30.82 23.26
CA ALA A 642 10.26 30.06 22.51
C ALA A 642 10.54 28.56 22.63
N ILE A 643 9.79 27.86 23.47
CA ILE A 643 9.19 26.53 23.26
C ILE A 643 8.47 26.24 24.59
N THR A 644 7.30 26.83 24.71
CA THR A 644 6.26 26.34 25.62
C THR A 644 4.98 26.30 24.82
N ARG A 645 4.97 25.52 23.74
CA ARG A 645 3.72 24.87 23.36
C ARG A 645 3.54 23.74 24.36
N LYS A 646 2.83 24.06 25.44
CA LYS A 646 2.05 23.06 26.17
C LYS A 646 1.24 22.31 25.12
N ILE A 647 1.68 21.11 24.76
CA ILE A 647 0.72 20.07 24.51
C ILE A 647 0.21 19.77 25.91
N ASP A 648 -1.02 20.21 26.20
CA ASP A 648 -1.76 19.67 27.33
C ASP A 648 -1.90 18.18 27.05
N ILE A 649 -0.91 17.42 27.52
CA ILE A 649 -1.09 16.02 27.87
C ILE A 649 -2.05 16.11 29.05
N GLU A 650 -3.34 16.23 28.76
CA GLU A 650 -4.34 15.67 29.65
C GLU A 650 -3.78 14.31 30.01
N LYS A 651 -3.45 14.15 31.30
CA LYS A 651 -3.17 12.86 31.88
C LYS A 651 -4.35 11.99 31.49
N LEU A 652 -4.18 11.25 30.40
CA LEU A 652 -4.97 10.12 30.03
C LEU A 652 -4.78 9.19 31.22
N ASN A 653 -5.67 9.35 32.18
CA ASN A 653 -5.89 8.50 33.33
C ASN A 653 -6.49 7.19 32.80
N ILE A 654 -5.83 6.62 31.79
CA ILE A 654 -6.05 5.27 31.31
C ILE A 654 -5.39 4.42 32.39
N LYS A 655 -6.17 4.13 33.44
CA LYS A 655 -6.02 2.84 34.11
C LYS A 655 -6.12 1.83 32.98
N ILE A 656 -4.97 1.29 32.59
CA ILE A 656 -4.85 0.11 31.74
C ILE A 656 -5.74 -0.92 32.44
N ILE A 657 -6.92 -1.15 31.87
CA ILE A 657 -7.82 -2.20 32.36
C ILE A 657 -7.14 -3.49 31.93
N ASP A 658 -6.41 -4.05 32.90
CA ASP A 658 -5.57 -5.24 32.83
C ASP A 658 -4.31 -5.09 31.96
N GLU A 659 -3.15 -4.96 32.61
CA GLU A 659 -1.81 -4.86 32.00
C GLU A 659 -1.45 -6.06 31.11
N ASN A 660 -2.34 -7.06 30.95
CA ASN A 660 -2.02 -8.30 30.25
C ASN A 660 -3.07 -8.79 29.25
N LEU A 661 -4.17 -8.08 28.96
CA LEU A 661 -5.25 -8.61 28.08
C LEU A 661 -5.63 -10.06 28.45
N ARG A 662 -5.73 -10.38 29.76
CA ARG A 662 -6.01 -11.75 30.24
C ARG A 662 -7.42 -12.19 29.85
N ASP A 663 -7.52 -13.47 29.52
CA ASP A 663 -8.69 -14.12 28.93
C ASP A 663 -9.99 -13.84 29.71
N PRO A 664 -10.98 -13.12 29.14
CA PRO A 664 -12.22 -12.78 29.84
C PRO A 664 -13.14 -13.99 30.04
N CYS A 665 -12.80 -15.17 29.53
CA CYS A 665 -13.72 -16.29 29.51
C CYS A 665 -13.82 -17.10 30.82
N CYS A 666 -13.01 -16.78 31.84
CA CYS A 666 -13.11 -17.38 33.17
C CYS A 666 -14.25 -16.80 34.02
N ASN A 667 -15.50 -17.08 33.63
CA ASN A 667 -16.66 -16.92 34.52
C ASN A 667 -16.82 -18.17 35.41
N LYS A 668 -16.04 -18.27 36.49
CA LYS A 668 -16.46 -19.02 37.69
C LYS A 668 -16.49 -18.04 38.85
N GLU A 669 -17.65 -17.98 39.52
CA GLU A 669 -17.90 -17.21 40.72
C GLU A 669 -16.65 -17.16 41.62
N ARG A 670 -16.03 -15.98 41.72
CA ARG A 670 -15.01 -15.71 42.73
C ARG A 670 -15.70 -15.76 44.09
N LYS A 671 -15.87 -16.96 44.66
CA LYS A 671 -16.12 -17.11 46.09
C LYS A 671 -14.87 -16.60 46.80
N LEU A 672 -14.91 -15.33 47.20
CA LEU A 672 -13.96 -14.75 48.14
C LEU A 672 -13.89 -15.68 49.37
N PRO A 673 -12.69 -16.09 49.81
CA PRO A 673 -12.59 -16.86 51.04
C PRO A 673 -13.10 -15.98 52.18
N VAL A 674 -14.16 -16.46 52.84
CA VAL A 674 -14.64 -15.91 54.10
C VAL A 674 -13.49 -16.03 55.09
N ILE A 675 -12.89 -14.89 55.45
CA ILE A 675 -11.95 -14.79 56.56
C ILE A 675 -12.77 -15.14 57.81
N LYS A 676 -12.62 -16.36 58.32
CA LYS A 676 -13.02 -16.68 59.69
C LYS A 676 -11.96 -16.06 60.60
N THR A 677 -12.34 -14.99 61.28
CA THR A 677 -11.66 -14.54 62.50
C THR A 677 -11.93 -15.54 63.60
N GLU A 678 -10.89 -16.18 64.11
CA GLU A 678 -10.84 -16.73 65.48
C GLU A 678 -10.09 -15.75 66.38
#